data_AF-A0A3P7F1U7-F1
#
_entry.id   AF-A0A3P7F1U7-F1
#
_cell.length_a   1.000
_cell.length_b   1.000
_cell.length_c   1.000
_cell.angle_alpha   90.00
_cell.angle_beta   90.00
_cell.angle_gamma   90.00
#
_symmetry.space_group_name_H-M   'P 1'
#
loop_
_entity.id
_entity.type
_entity.pdbx_description
1 polymer ?
#
loop_
_entity_poly.entity_id
_entity_poly.type
_entity_poly.pdbx_seq_one_letter_code
_entity_poly.pdbx_strand_id
1 'polypeptide(L)'
;MHDEAVSRRKLIFSVAEDLSRLKSSGSAGGAGSFHAQTGSDAVRTLELELADAYSDLMEQCQSQLRFEREAFRCSQTAMQDAQSAIAAVESLSQRAVSLLYHDLDEPPHFSTPSFDVSDSHRPDLARSVDWQLTCLSDFLSIELSTVQEIVDRSKDWTSSLPEPDCRLADTLAQRLTGELQQINSLVEWRVSALRDFADKVKALSQCLSVEEAWDREFVSTALGGAILKQAPNSLREKQEQVHKLEAHLARLEEHVAAVKELAEEIGLPIVVCVPEQETPFSAPSDLMKRVHCLAQRLTQQGRDIRQQISRWKLDTEQYRDFIIHLSLVYHKVAAFDKDFDRLWDTFKTSADLGSASTCPDSVLVAWAEETLTRNFVPCLGRIREDLRRLAQKLFLLTATTGASKLVLFESQQQLLQERVEHAEATLSTRLSLLISLATRLDDFSRARFHSKARVTTCESRLAELLAHQGAPRDPAALAFRLQMLYDEVEAGLSAETNLLAEYSSDLRDLSLELVASSSSVNLLPPLQLDDEDLEAIEAGTELAETSTSDVFFPPPESCPVDTALVASDLRQVFEKLKKSIWAVRESCEAVISAEIQYRAAKQACQLWLSETRKNLTTCVSVDQRNPQQPLTLDQKINQLRSRQQRISVN
;
A
#
# COMPACT_ATOMS: atom_id res chain seq x y z
N MET A 1 -60.33 -52.60 -91.87
CA MET A 1 -61.55 -51.77 -91.70
C MET A 1 -61.90 -50.99 -92.96
N HIS A 2 -61.19 -49.89 -93.33
CA HIS A 2 -61.52 -49.12 -94.53
C HIS A 2 -61.41 -49.95 -95.83
N ASP A 3 -60.34 -50.71 -96.01
CA ASP A 3 -60.14 -51.56 -97.19
C ASP A 3 -61.14 -52.73 -97.26
N GLU A 4 -61.58 -53.23 -96.12
CA GLU A 4 -62.60 -54.28 -96.01
C GLU A 4 -64.00 -53.72 -96.35
N ALA A 5 -64.31 -52.50 -95.89
CA ALA A 5 -65.52 -51.77 -96.26
C ALA A 5 -65.56 -51.43 -97.75
N VAL A 6 -64.42 -51.00 -98.34
CA VAL A 6 -64.29 -50.75 -99.79
C VAL A 6 -64.44 -52.05 -100.59
N SER A 7 -63.88 -53.16 -100.11
CA SER A 7 -63.98 -54.47 -100.75
C SER A 7 -65.40 -55.03 -100.70
N ARG A 8 -66.09 -54.93 -99.55
CA ARG A 8 -67.51 -55.31 -99.41
C ARG A 8 -68.41 -54.39 -100.24
N ARG A 9 -68.14 -53.09 -100.31
CA ARG A 9 -68.88 -52.15 -101.17
C ARG A 9 -68.74 -52.48 -102.65
N LYS A 10 -67.56 -52.89 -103.12
CA LYS A 10 -67.36 -53.39 -104.50
C LYS A 10 -68.17 -54.67 -104.78
N LEU A 11 -68.17 -55.61 -103.83
CA LEU A 11 -68.91 -56.87 -103.93
C LEU A 11 -70.44 -56.63 -103.93
N ILE A 12 -70.88 -55.67 -103.15
CA ILE A 12 -72.27 -55.18 -103.09
C ILE A 12 -72.68 -54.49 -104.40
N PHE A 13 -71.84 -53.63 -104.97
CA PHE A 13 -72.12 -52.98 -106.26
C PHE A 13 -72.18 -53.98 -107.41
N SER A 14 -71.35 -55.04 -107.41
CA SER A 14 -71.42 -56.09 -108.43
C SER A 14 -72.70 -56.91 -108.30
N VAL A 15 -73.13 -57.23 -107.08
CA VAL A 15 -74.41 -57.92 -106.81
C VAL A 15 -75.61 -57.06 -107.21
N ALA A 16 -75.55 -55.74 -107.00
CA ALA A 16 -76.58 -54.80 -107.46
C ALA A 16 -76.62 -54.67 -109.00
N GLU A 17 -75.46 -54.67 -109.68
CA GLU A 17 -75.39 -54.75 -111.15
C GLU A 17 -75.99 -56.05 -111.68
N ASP A 18 -75.70 -57.19 -111.05
CA ASP A 18 -76.25 -58.50 -111.44
C ASP A 18 -77.77 -58.60 -111.20
N LEU A 19 -78.28 -58.00 -110.10
CA LEU A 19 -79.72 -57.87 -109.83
C LEU A 19 -80.43 -56.94 -110.83
N SER A 20 -79.76 -55.86 -111.27
CA SER A 20 -80.31 -54.96 -112.31
C SER A 20 -80.44 -55.65 -113.67
N ARG A 21 -79.51 -56.57 -114.00
CA ARG A 21 -79.56 -57.40 -115.21
C ARG A 21 -80.71 -58.42 -115.16
N LEU A 22 -80.98 -59.01 -114.00
CA LEU A 22 -82.12 -59.91 -113.77
C LEU A 22 -83.49 -59.20 -113.94
N LYS A 23 -83.58 -57.90 -113.63
CA LYS A 23 -84.79 -57.08 -113.87
C LYS A 23 -85.07 -56.85 -115.37
N SER A 24 -84.03 -56.85 -116.21
CA SER A 24 -84.12 -56.57 -117.65
C SER A 24 -84.42 -57.79 -118.53
N SER A 25 -84.24 -59.02 -118.04
CA SER A 25 -84.42 -60.25 -118.83
C SER A 25 -85.83 -60.86 -118.79
N GLY A 26 -86.77 -60.28 -118.02
CA GLY A 26 -88.13 -60.81 -117.80
C GLY A 26 -89.24 -60.33 -118.75
N SER A 27 -88.93 -59.61 -119.84
CA SER A 27 -89.94 -58.97 -120.72
C SER A 27 -89.88 -59.46 -122.17
N ALA A 28 -90.19 -60.74 -122.43
CA ALA A 28 -90.61 -61.21 -123.75
C ALA A 28 -91.43 -62.51 -123.65
N GLY A 29 -92.76 -62.42 -123.70
CA GLY A 29 -93.67 -63.56 -123.89
C GLY A 29 -94.84 -63.60 -122.92
N GLY A 30 -96.07 -63.44 -123.43
CA GLY A 30 -97.28 -63.17 -122.66
C GLY A 30 -97.84 -64.32 -121.81
N ALA A 31 -98.60 -63.89 -120.79
CA ALA A 31 -99.64 -64.58 -120.01
C ALA A 31 -99.21 -65.55 -118.89
N GLY A 32 -99.16 -65.03 -117.65
CA GLY A 32 -99.08 -65.81 -116.41
C GLY A 32 -98.70 -65.00 -115.16
N SER A 33 -99.67 -64.27 -114.59
CA SER A 33 -99.55 -63.24 -113.54
C SER A 33 -99.16 -63.70 -112.10
N PHE A 34 -98.21 -64.63 -111.92
CA PHE A 34 -97.80 -65.03 -110.55
C PHE A 34 -96.28 -65.05 -110.31
N HIS A 35 -95.45 -65.14 -111.35
CA HIS A 35 -93.98 -65.21 -111.21
C HIS A 35 -93.23 -63.87 -111.27
N ALA A 36 -93.86 -62.80 -111.75
CA ALA A 36 -93.21 -61.47 -111.85
C ALA A 36 -93.22 -60.67 -110.53
N GLN A 37 -94.20 -60.91 -109.65
CA GLN A 37 -94.34 -60.20 -108.36
C GLN A 37 -93.33 -60.71 -107.32
N THR A 38 -93.09 -62.03 -107.27
CA THR A 38 -92.19 -62.67 -106.31
C THR A 38 -90.71 -62.33 -106.56
N GLY A 39 -90.32 -62.11 -107.83
CA GLY A 39 -88.96 -61.67 -108.17
C GLY A 39 -88.69 -60.21 -107.79
N SER A 40 -89.69 -59.33 -107.90
CA SER A 40 -89.55 -57.91 -107.52
C SER A 40 -89.49 -57.72 -106.00
N ASP A 41 -90.27 -58.49 -105.24
CA ASP A 41 -90.23 -58.41 -103.77
C ASP A 41 -88.93 -58.99 -103.21
N ALA A 42 -88.41 -60.11 -103.75
CA ALA A 42 -87.14 -60.67 -103.32
C ALA A 42 -85.94 -59.73 -103.57
N VAL A 43 -85.93 -59.02 -104.70
CA VAL A 43 -84.92 -58.00 -105.01
C VAL A 43 -85.01 -56.83 -104.02
N ARG A 44 -86.23 -56.38 -103.69
CA ARG A 44 -86.45 -55.29 -102.72
C ARG A 44 -86.03 -55.68 -101.30
N THR A 45 -86.23 -56.93 -100.90
CA THR A 45 -85.78 -57.45 -99.60
C THR A 45 -84.26 -57.50 -99.53
N LEU A 46 -83.58 -57.96 -100.59
CA LEU A 46 -82.11 -57.95 -100.65
C LEU A 46 -81.53 -56.52 -100.66
N GLU A 47 -82.17 -55.57 -101.33
CA GLU A 47 -81.78 -54.15 -101.29
C GLU A 47 -81.92 -53.55 -99.87
N LEU A 48 -82.96 -53.94 -99.12
CA LEU A 48 -83.16 -53.53 -97.73
C LEU A 48 -82.14 -54.17 -96.77
N GLU A 49 -81.91 -55.49 -96.86
CA GLU A 49 -80.89 -56.19 -96.07
C GLU A 49 -79.49 -55.63 -96.31
N LEU A 50 -79.22 -55.19 -97.53
CA LEU A 50 -77.94 -54.61 -97.93
C LEU A 50 -77.80 -53.15 -97.46
N ALA A 51 -78.90 -52.39 -97.42
CA ALA A 51 -78.93 -51.06 -96.79
C ALA A 51 -78.75 -51.15 -95.27
N ASP A 52 -79.39 -52.12 -94.62
CA ASP A 52 -79.25 -52.38 -93.18
C ASP A 52 -77.82 -52.81 -92.83
N ALA A 53 -77.23 -53.77 -93.59
CA ALA A 53 -75.85 -54.18 -93.38
C ALA A 53 -74.84 -53.03 -93.62
N TYR A 54 -75.13 -52.11 -94.54
CA TYR A 54 -74.31 -50.93 -94.77
C TYR A 54 -74.47 -49.91 -93.64
N SER A 55 -75.68 -49.74 -93.11
CA SER A 55 -75.97 -48.90 -91.95
C SER A 55 -75.26 -49.42 -90.70
N ASP A 56 -75.35 -50.73 -90.43
CA ASP A 56 -74.68 -51.39 -89.30
C ASP A 56 -73.15 -51.25 -89.37
N LEU A 57 -72.57 -51.41 -90.56
CA LEU A 57 -71.13 -51.22 -90.76
C LEU A 57 -70.71 -49.76 -90.55
N MET A 58 -71.51 -48.80 -91.02
CA MET A 58 -71.26 -47.38 -90.83
C MET A 58 -71.41 -46.98 -89.35
N GLU A 59 -72.37 -47.56 -88.65
CA GLU A 59 -72.58 -47.34 -87.21
C GLU A 59 -71.44 -47.94 -86.39
N GLN A 60 -70.98 -49.15 -86.71
CA GLN A 60 -69.77 -49.75 -86.11
C GLN A 60 -68.52 -48.94 -86.41
N CYS A 61 -68.34 -48.45 -87.64
CA CYS A 61 -67.20 -47.60 -87.96
C CYS A 61 -67.26 -46.27 -87.19
N GLN A 62 -68.45 -45.66 -87.06
CA GLN A 62 -68.61 -44.43 -86.28
C GLN A 62 -68.46 -44.64 -84.78
N SER A 63 -68.92 -45.76 -84.22
CA SER A 63 -68.72 -46.10 -82.81
C SER A 63 -67.25 -46.35 -82.51
N GLN A 64 -66.54 -47.06 -83.39
CA GLN A 64 -65.09 -47.27 -83.27
C GLN A 64 -64.33 -45.94 -83.35
N LEU A 65 -64.69 -45.05 -84.29
CA LEU A 65 -64.06 -43.74 -84.45
C LEU A 65 -64.34 -42.80 -83.27
N ARG A 66 -65.53 -42.90 -82.65
CA ARG A 66 -65.86 -42.19 -81.41
C ARG A 66 -65.05 -42.74 -80.23
N PHE A 67 -64.93 -44.07 -80.11
CA PHE A 67 -64.12 -44.71 -79.07
C PHE A 67 -62.64 -44.33 -79.19
N GLU A 68 -62.06 -44.39 -80.39
CA GLU A 68 -60.67 -43.99 -80.66
C GLU A 68 -60.44 -42.49 -80.40
N ARG A 69 -61.41 -41.63 -80.75
CA ARG A 69 -61.33 -40.18 -80.44
C ARG A 69 -61.40 -39.90 -78.95
N GLU A 70 -62.25 -40.64 -78.22
CA GLU A 70 -62.36 -40.49 -76.76
C GLU A 70 -61.10 -41.04 -76.07
N ALA A 71 -60.58 -42.19 -76.51
CA ALA A 71 -59.31 -42.75 -76.03
C ALA A 71 -58.14 -41.79 -76.29
N PHE A 72 -58.04 -41.22 -77.50
CA PHE A 72 -57.01 -40.22 -77.82
C PHE A 72 -57.14 -38.97 -76.96
N ARG A 73 -58.37 -38.49 -76.73
CA ARG A 73 -58.63 -37.33 -75.87
C ARG A 73 -58.21 -37.61 -74.43
N CYS A 74 -58.58 -38.77 -73.88
CA CYS A 74 -58.21 -39.20 -72.53
C CYS A 74 -56.68 -39.35 -72.39
N SER A 75 -56.00 -39.97 -73.35
CA SER A 75 -54.54 -40.09 -73.37
C SER A 75 -53.85 -38.72 -73.49
N GLN A 76 -54.41 -37.78 -74.25
CA GLN A 76 -53.86 -36.42 -74.36
C GLN A 76 -53.97 -35.64 -73.05
N THR A 77 -55.12 -35.71 -72.36
CA THR A 77 -55.29 -35.11 -71.03
C THR A 77 -54.36 -35.76 -70.00
N ALA A 78 -54.24 -37.08 -70.00
CA ALA A 78 -53.33 -37.79 -69.09
C ALA A 78 -51.86 -37.41 -69.34
N MET A 79 -51.43 -37.22 -70.60
CA MET A 79 -50.08 -36.75 -70.90
C MET A 79 -49.83 -35.30 -70.44
N GLN A 80 -50.79 -34.40 -70.62
CA GLN A 80 -50.65 -33.01 -70.13
C GLN A 80 -50.59 -32.94 -68.61
N ASP A 81 -51.37 -33.75 -67.93
CA ASP A 81 -51.34 -33.84 -66.48
C ASP A 81 -50.05 -34.50 -65.98
N ALA A 82 -49.55 -35.55 -66.65
CA ALA A 82 -48.26 -36.16 -66.33
C ALA A 82 -47.07 -35.22 -66.55
N GLN A 83 -47.10 -34.39 -67.60
CA GLN A 83 -46.09 -33.34 -67.80
C GLN A 83 -46.16 -32.26 -66.72
N SER A 84 -47.37 -31.88 -66.31
CA SER A 84 -47.58 -30.93 -65.21
C SER A 84 -47.09 -31.51 -63.87
N ALA A 85 -47.29 -32.81 -63.64
CA ALA A 85 -46.78 -33.54 -62.49
C ALA A 85 -45.26 -33.54 -62.43
N ILE A 86 -44.59 -33.89 -63.54
CA ILE A 86 -43.14 -33.90 -63.64
C ILE A 86 -42.57 -32.50 -63.40
N ALA A 87 -43.14 -31.47 -64.04
CA ALA A 87 -42.70 -30.08 -63.86
C ALA A 87 -42.90 -29.59 -62.41
N ALA A 88 -44.00 -29.97 -61.76
CA ALA A 88 -44.24 -29.65 -60.35
C ALA A 88 -43.21 -30.33 -59.45
N VAL A 89 -42.91 -31.60 -59.68
CA VAL A 89 -41.93 -32.39 -58.91
C VAL A 89 -40.50 -31.88 -59.13
N GLU A 90 -40.12 -31.51 -60.35
CA GLU A 90 -38.82 -30.90 -60.65
C GLU A 90 -38.67 -29.52 -60.01
N SER A 91 -39.72 -28.68 -60.07
CA SER A 91 -39.76 -27.39 -59.37
C SER A 91 -39.66 -27.56 -57.85
N LEU A 92 -40.32 -28.59 -57.32
CA LEU A 92 -40.25 -28.99 -55.93
C LEU A 92 -38.86 -29.45 -55.51
N SER A 93 -38.23 -30.30 -56.32
CA SER A 93 -36.86 -30.75 -56.09
C SER A 93 -35.88 -29.57 -56.09
N GLN A 94 -36.00 -28.63 -57.05
CA GLN A 94 -35.17 -27.42 -57.08
C GLN A 94 -35.39 -26.51 -55.86
N ARG A 95 -36.64 -26.30 -55.45
CA ARG A 95 -36.97 -25.47 -54.26
C ARG A 95 -36.55 -26.16 -52.96
N ALA A 96 -36.75 -27.47 -52.84
CA ALA A 96 -36.26 -28.28 -51.73
C ALA A 96 -34.74 -28.21 -51.65
N VAL A 97 -34.03 -28.36 -52.77
CA VAL A 97 -32.56 -28.24 -52.81
C VAL A 97 -32.13 -26.84 -52.39
N SER A 98 -32.81 -25.79 -52.87
CA SER A 98 -32.51 -24.41 -52.45
C SER A 98 -32.78 -24.15 -50.96
N LEU A 99 -33.76 -24.83 -50.34
CA LEU A 99 -34.09 -24.69 -48.91
C LEU A 99 -33.25 -25.59 -48.01
N LEU A 100 -32.86 -26.78 -48.50
CA LEU A 100 -32.08 -27.80 -47.78
C LEU A 100 -30.58 -27.52 -47.83
N TYR A 101 -30.08 -26.92 -48.92
CA TYR A 101 -28.66 -26.71 -49.21
C TYR A 101 -28.28 -25.24 -49.40
N HIS A 102 -29.07 -24.27 -48.93
CA HIS A 102 -28.53 -22.92 -48.81
C HIS A 102 -27.47 -22.92 -47.71
N ASP A 103 -26.21 -22.95 -48.15
CA ASP A 103 -25.03 -22.89 -47.30
C ASP A 103 -25.13 -21.71 -46.34
N LEU A 104 -24.92 -22.02 -45.07
CA LEU A 104 -24.80 -21.09 -43.95
C LEU A 104 -23.56 -20.17 -44.07
N ASP A 105 -22.82 -20.23 -45.18
CA ASP A 105 -21.51 -19.59 -45.36
C ASP A 105 -21.51 -18.29 -46.18
N GLU A 106 -22.62 -17.90 -46.82
CA GLU A 106 -22.69 -16.58 -47.48
C GLU A 106 -23.73 -15.65 -46.83
N PRO A 107 -23.32 -14.49 -46.28
CA PRO A 107 -24.28 -13.47 -45.87
C PRO A 107 -25.02 -12.98 -47.12
N PRO A 108 -26.31 -12.61 -47.01
CA PRO A 108 -27.02 -12.08 -48.16
C PRO A 108 -26.31 -10.82 -48.65
N HIS A 109 -25.82 -10.86 -49.89
CA HIS A 109 -25.27 -9.71 -50.58
C HIS A 109 -26.38 -8.68 -50.87
N PHE A 110 -26.82 -7.96 -49.85
CA PHE A 110 -27.49 -6.69 -50.05
C PHE A 110 -26.44 -5.65 -50.41
N SER A 111 -26.37 -5.35 -51.69
CA SER A 111 -25.54 -4.26 -52.21
C SER A 111 -26.15 -2.92 -51.83
N THR A 112 -25.32 -2.04 -51.26
CA THR A 112 -25.39 -0.57 -51.09
C THR A 112 -26.00 0.01 -49.81
N PRO A 113 -25.63 1.26 -49.41
CA PRO A 113 -24.32 1.68 -48.91
C PRO A 113 -24.40 2.27 -47.48
N SER A 114 -23.27 2.29 -46.78
CA SER A 114 -22.92 3.05 -45.57
C SER A 114 -24.03 3.85 -44.85
N PHE A 115 -24.49 3.36 -43.69
CA PHE A 115 -24.95 4.22 -42.59
C PHE A 115 -24.73 3.51 -41.25
N ASP A 116 -23.93 4.16 -40.38
CA ASP A 116 -23.79 3.85 -38.96
C ASP A 116 -25.17 3.99 -38.27
N VAL A 117 -25.80 2.88 -37.89
CA VAL A 117 -26.91 2.86 -36.93
C VAL A 117 -26.89 1.56 -36.12
N SER A 118 -26.53 1.69 -34.85
CA SER A 118 -27.09 1.03 -33.65
C SER A 118 -27.55 -0.45 -33.74
N ASP A 119 -26.87 -1.30 -32.97
CA ASP A 119 -27.06 -2.74 -32.66
C ASP A 119 -28.47 -3.20 -32.19
N SER A 120 -29.56 -2.83 -32.87
CA SER A 120 -30.93 -3.21 -32.44
C SER A 120 -31.82 -3.84 -33.53
N HIS A 121 -31.33 -4.01 -34.76
CA HIS A 121 -32.12 -4.57 -35.86
C HIS A 121 -31.37 -5.57 -36.74
N ARG A 122 -30.65 -6.52 -36.12
CA ARG A 122 -30.40 -7.82 -36.79
C ARG A 122 -31.54 -8.77 -36.42
N PRO A 123 -32.17 -9.47 -37.39
CA PRO A 123 -33.20 -10.44 -37.07
C PRO A 123 -32.57 -11.54 -36.20
N ASP A 124 -33.14 -11.76 -35.02
CA ASP A 124 -32.75 -12.84 -34.11
C ASP A 124 -32.58 -14.15 -34.89
N LEU A 125 -31.41 -14.77 -34.82
CA LEU A 125 -31.17 -16.07 -35.47
C LEU A 125 -32.16 -17.15 -34.98
N ALA A 126 -32.67 -17.01 -33.75
CA ALA A 126 -33.77 -17.82 -33.22
C ALA A 126 -35.06 -17.64 -34.05
N ARG A 127 -35.39 -16.41 -34.46
CA ARG A 127 -36.45 -16.16 -35.44
C ARG A 127 -36.11 -16.70 -36.82
N SER A 128 -34.84 -16.82 -37.21
CA SER A 128 -34.46 -17.43 -38.49
C SER A 128 -34.61 -18.95 -38.48
N VAL A 129 -34.31 -19.64 -37.37
CA VAL A 129 -34.55 -21.09 -37.22
C VAL A 129 -36.03 -21.39 -37.04
N ASP A 130 -36.76 -20.62 -36.23
CA ASP A 130 -38.22 -20.75 -36.09
C ASP A 130 -38.95 -20.45 -37.40
N TRP A 131 -38.48 -19.45 -38.16
CA TRP A 131 -38.98 -19.16 -39.50
C TRP A 131 -38.61 -20.25 -40.50
N GLN A 132 -37.38 -20.79 -40.47
CA GLN A 132 -36.98 -21.93 -41.31
C GLN A 132 -37.81 -23.18 -40.98
N LEU A 133 -38.07 -23.47 -39.70
CA LEU A 133 -38.94 -24.57 -39.26
C LEU A 133 -40.38 -24.37 -39.74
N THR A 134 -40.89 -23.14 -39.63
CA THR A 134 -42.24 -22.80 -40.11
C THR A 134 -42.32 -22.92 -41.63
N CYS A 135 -41.35 -22.38 -42.37
CA CYS A 135 -41.29 -22.46 -43.83
C CYS A 135 -41.08 -23.88 -44.34
N LEU A 136 -40.26 -24.70 -43.68
CA LEU A 136 -40.09 -26.12 -44.02
C LEU A 136 -41.36 -26.93 -43.71
N SER A 137 -42.03 -26.64 -42.59
CA SER A 137 -43.32 -27.26 -42.24
C SER A 137 -44.44 -26.86 -43.22
N ASP A 138 -44.51 -25.58 -43.60
CA ASP A 138 -45.48 -25.08 -44.58
C ASP A 138 -45.19 -25.60 -45.98
N PHE A 139 -43.90 -25.67 -46.36
CA PHE A 139 -43.44 -26.31 -47.59
C PHE A 139 -43.88 -27.78 -47.64
N LEU A 140 -43.65 -28.54 -46.56
CA LEU A 140 -44.15 -29.91 -46.46
C LEU A 140 -45.67 -29.96 -46.62
N SER A 141 -46.40 -29.14 -45.88
CA SER A 141 -47.87 -29.20 -45.89
C SER A 141 -48.47 -28.85 -47.26
N ILE A 142 -47.96 -27.85 -47.96
CA ILE A 142 -48.53 -27.36 -49.23
C ILE A 142 -48.09 -28.25 -50.38
N GLU A 143 -46.80 -28.55 -50.45
CA GLU A 143 -46.22 -29.18 -51.63
C GLU A 143 -46.36 -30.71 -51.60
N LEU A 144 -46.28 -31.36 -50.43
CA LEU A 144 -46.67 -32.78 -50.31
C LEU A 144 -48.16 -32.96 -50.62
N SER A 145 -49.01 -32.03 -50.17
CA SER A 145 -50.45 -32.04 -50.51
C SER A 145 -50.66 -31.98 -52.03
N THR A 146 -49.92 -31.11 -52.72
CA THR A 146 -50.08 -30.89 -54.16
C THR A 146 -49.60 -32.10 -54.97
N VAL A 147 -48.47 -32.71 -54.60
CA VAL A 147 -47.99 -33.91 -55.31
C VAL A 147 -48.77 -35.15 -54.91
N GLN A 148 -49.25 -35.25 -53.67
CA GLN A 148 -50.16 -36.32 -53.25
C GLN A 148 -51.47 -36.27 -54.04
N GLU A 149 -52.04 -35.09 -54.25
CA GLU A 149 -53.23 -34.89 -55.10
C GLU A 149 -52.99 -35.33 -56.55
N ILE A 150 -51.80 -35.03 -57.10
CA ILE A 150 -51.40 -35.46 -58.45
C ILE A 150 -51.17 -36.97 -58.53
N VAL A 151 -50.54 -37.58 -57.51
CA VAL A 151 -50.38 -39.04 -57.40
C VAL A 151 -51.74 -39.72 -57.31
N ASP A 152 -52.68 -39.15 -56.55
CA ASP A 152 -54.03 -39.69 -56.42
C ASP A 152 -54.82 -39.57 -57.73
N ARG A 153 -54.71 -38.45 -58.47
CA ARG A 153 -55.24 -38.33 -59.84
C ARG A 153 -54.59 -39.31 -60.82
N SER A 154 -53.31 -39.60 -60.65
CA SER A 154 -52.59 -40.56 -61.51
C SER A 154 -53.05 -42.00 -61.31
N LYS A 155 -53.55 -42.35 -60.10
CA LYS A 155 -54.20 -43.65 -59.83
C LYS A 155 -55.56 -43.78 -60.51
N ASP A 156 -56.23 -42.66 -60.79
CA ASP A 156 -57.46 -42.71 -61.60
C ASP A 156 -57.13 -43.04 -63.07
N TRP A 157 -55.98 -42.58 -63.59
CA TRP A 157 -55.56 -42.82 -64.97
C TRP A 157 -55.32 -44.29 -65.29
N THR A 158 -54.79 -45.05 -64.34
CA THR A 158 -54.47 -46.49 -64.49
C THR A 158 -55.72 -47.33 -64.69
N SER A 159 -56.88 -46.84 -64.25
CA SER A 159 -58.19 -47.44 -64.47
C SER A 159 -58.88 -47.00 -65.78
N SER A 160 -58.47 -45.88 -66.36
CA SER A 160 -59.15 -45.23 -67.51
C SER A 160 -58.40 -45.27 -68.85
N LEU A 161 -57.10 -45.58 -68.85
CA LEU A 161 -56.27 -45.62 -70.06
C LEU A 161 -56.18 -47.04 -70.67
N PRO A 162 -56.17 -47.20 -72.00
CA PRO A 162 -55.92 -48.48 -72.67
C PRO A 162 -54.44 -48.93 -72.58
N GLU A 163 -54.16 -50.23 -72.76
CA GLU A 163 -52.77 -50.72 -72.86
C GLU A 163 -52.10 -50.21 -74.15
N PRO A 164 -50.80 -49.84 -74.15
CA PRO A 164 -49.80 -49.98 -73.08
C PRO A 164 -49.70 -48.79 -72.11
N ASP A 165 -50.49 -47.73 -72.32
CA ASP A 165 -50.37 -46.46 -71.60
C ASP A 165 -50.70 -46.58 -70.10
N CYS A 166 -51.57 -47.52 -69.72
CA CYS A 166 -51.86 -47.80 -68.30
C CYS A 166 -50.63 -48.27 -67.51
N ARG A 167 -49.75 -49.09 -68.12
CA ARG A 167 -48.54 -49.62 -67.46
C ARG A 167 -47.48 -48.54 -67.25
N LEU A 168 -47.41 -47.58 -68.17
CA LEU A 168 -46.52 -46.42 -68.05
C LEU A 168 -46.99 -45.51 -66.91
N ALA A 169 -48.29 -45.26 -66.82
CA ALA A 169 -48.90 -44.47 -65.74
C ALA A 169 -48.68 -45.12 -64.36
N ASP A 170 -48.85 -46.46 -64.24
CA ASP A 170 -48.56 -47.20 -63.00
C ASP A 170 -47.09 -47.09 -62.58
N THR A 171 -46.16 -47.21 -63.54
CA THR A 171 -44.72 -47.12 -63.26
C THR A 171 -44.31 -45.72 -62.80
N LEU A 172 -44.87 -44.68 -63.42
CA LEU A 172 -44.65 -43.29 -63.03
C LEU A 172 -45.23 -42.98 -61.64
N ALA A 173 -46.46 -43.43 -61.37
CA ALA A 173 -47.10 -43.26 -60.06
C ALA A 173 -46.29 -43.93 -58.94
N GLN A 174 -45.78 -45.15 -59.16
CA GLN A 174 -44.92 -45.84 -58.20
C GLN A 174 -43.60 -45.10 -57.95
N ARG A 175 -42.96 -44.61 -59.01
CA ARG A 175 -41.69 -43.86 -58.89
C ARG A 175 -41.88 -42.53 -58.17
N LEU A 176 -42.93 -41.77 -58.53
CA LEU A 176 -43.28 -40.52 -57.86
C LEU A 176 -43.59 -40.74 -56.39
N THR A 177 -44.32 -41.81 -56.04
CA THR A 177 -44.60 -42.17 -54.64
C THR A 177 -43.31 -42.48 -53.87
N GLY A 178 -42.37 -43.20 -54.49
CA GLY A 178 -41.07 -43.52 -53.88
C GLY A 178 -40.20 -42.27 -53.63
N GLU A 179 -40.08 -41.38 -54.62
CA GLU A 179 -39.35 -40.10 -54.48
C GLU A 179 -39.99 -39.22 -53.40
N LEU A 180 -41.32 -39.17 -53.33
CA LEU A 180 -42.05 -38.37 -52.35
C LEU A 180 -41.85 -38.87 -50.92
N GLN A 181 -41.78 -40.18 -50.72
CA GLN A 181 -41.44 -40.79 -49.42
C GLN A 181 -39.99 -40.51 -49.01
N GLN A 182 -39.06 -40.51 -49.96
CA GLN A 182 -37.66 -40.15 -49.70
C GLN A 182 -37.54 -38.67 -49.31
N ILE A 183 -38.20 -37.76 -50.04
CA ILE A 183 -38.24 -36.34 -49.71
C ILE A 183 -38.90 -36.12 -48.33
N ASN A 184 -40.04 -36.74 -48.06
CA ASN A 184 -40.72 -36.60 -46.78
C ASN A 184 -39.84 -37.05 -45.60
N SER A 185 -39.19 -38.21 -45.71
CA SER A 185 -38.31 -38.71 -44.65
C SER A 185 -37.07 -37.83 -44.42
N LEU A 186 -36.47 -37.27 -45.49
CA LEU A 186 -35.36 -36.31 -45.38
C LEU A 186 -35.78 -35.00 -44.70
N VAL A 187 -36.95 -34.46 -45.02
CA VAL A 187 -37.41 -33.19 -44.43
C VAL A 187 -37.92 -33.39 -43.00
N GLU A 188 -38.67 -34.46 -42.70
CA GLU A 188 -39.07 -34.80 -41.33
C GLU A 188 -37.85 -34.93 -40.41
N TRP A 189 -36.80 -35.59 -40.91
CA TRP A 189 -35.52 -35.68 -40.20
C TRP A 189 -34.88 -34.30 -40.00
N ARG A 190 -34.78 -33.48 -41.05
CA ARG A 190 -34.17 -32.14 -40.95
C ARG A 190 -34.92 -31.24 -39.97
N VAL A 191 -36.25 -31.33 -39.94
CA VAL A 191 -37.11 -30.65 -38.96
C VAL A 191 -36.82 -31.12 -37.54
N SER A 192 -36.67 -32.43 -37.32
CA SER A 192 -36.28 -32.97 -36.01
C SER A 192 -34.89 -32.46 -35.59
N ALA A 193 -33.91 -32.48 -36.51
CA ALA A 193 -32.56 -32.07 -36.20
C ALA A 193 -32.45 -30.56 -35.89
N LEU A 194 -33.18 -29.73 -36.63
CA LEU A 194 -33.27 -28.29 -36.35
C LEU A 194 -33.98 -28.00 -35.02
N ARG A 195 -34.96 -28.83 -34.63
CA ARG A 195 -35.63 -28.71 -33.33
C ARG A 195 -34.69 -29.07 -32.18
N ASP A 196 -33.96 -30.17 -32.29
CA ASP A 196 -32.96 -30.58 -31.29
C ASP A 196 -31.86 -29.53 -31.14
N PHE A 197 -31.39 -28.96 -32.26
CA PHE A 197 -30.46 -27.83 -32.26
C PHE A 197 -31.04 -26.60 -31.55
N ALA A 198 -32.27 -26.21 -31.88
CA ALA A 198 -32.94 -25.06 -31.26
C ALA A 198 -33.12 -25.25 -29.75
N ASP A 199 -33.51 -26.45 -29.30
CA ASP A 199 -33.65 -26.79 -27.88
C ASP A 199 -32.31 -26.75 -27.16
N LYS A 200 -31.22 -27.24 -27.78
CA LYS A 200 -29.87 -27.15 -27.20
C LYS A 200 -29.38 -25.70 -27.09
N VAL A 201 -29.56 -24.89 -28.13
CA VAL A 201 -29.22 -23.45 -28.11
C VAL A 201 -30.04 -22.72 -27.03
N LYS A 202 -31.33 -23.05 -26.89
CA LYS A 202 -32.19 -22.49 -25.85
C LYS A 202 -31.72 -22.85 -24.45
N ALA A 203 -31.33 -24.11 -24.22
CA ALA A 203 -30.76 -24.55 -22.95
C ALA A 203 -29.46 -23.81 -22.60
N LEU A 204 -28.52 -23.72 -23.55
CA LEU A 204 -27.26 -22.99 -23.36
C LEU A 204 -27.49 -21.49 -23.09
N SER A 205 -28.43 -20.87 -23.81
CA SER A 205 -28.81 -19.47 -23.60
C SER A 205 -29.44 -19.24 -22.21
N GLN A 206 -30.22 -20.20 -21.70
CA GLN A 206 -30.78 -20.14 -20.35
C GLN A 206 -29.68 -20.25 -19.28
N CYS A 207 -28.76 -21.22 -19.41
CA CYS A 207 -27.61 -21.35 -18.50
C CYS A 207 -26.78 -20.05 -18.47
N LEU A 208 -26.49 -19.46 -19.64
CA LEU A 208 -25.76 -18.20 -19.72
C LEU A 208 -26.50 -17.04 -19.06
N SER A 209 -27.83 -17.00 -19.19
CA SER A 209 -28.65 -15.94 -18.60
C SER A 209 -28.70 -16.02 -17.06
N VAL A 210 -28.57 -17.22 -16.49
CA VAL A 210 -28.42 -17.41 -15.03
C VAL A 210 -27.09 -16.82 -14.54
N GLU A 211 -25.99 -17.12 -15.23
CA GLU A 211 -24.67 -16.57 -14.89
C GLU A 211 -24.61 -15.04 -15.06
N GLU A 212 -25.23 -14.48 -16.11
CA GLU A 212 -25.35 -13.03 -16.29
C GLU A 212 -26.23 -12.34 -15.23
N ALA A 213 -27.23 -13.05 -14.70
CA ALA A 213 -28.04 -12.55 -13.59
C ALA A 213 -27.23 -12.55 -12.29
N TRP A 214 -26.49 -13.64 -12.04
CA TRP A 214 -25.60 -13.75 -10.90
C TRP A 214 -24.50 -12.67 -10.92
N ASP A 215 -23.82 -12.43 -12.05
CA ASP A 215 -22.81 -11.37 -12.20
C ASP A 215 -23.36 -9.99 -11.78
N ARG A 216 -24.58 -9.66 -12.23
CA ARG A 216 -25.24 -8.39 -11.86
C ARG A 216 -25.53 -8.31 -10.37
N GLU A 217 -26.03 -9.39 -9.77
CA GLU A 217 -26.27 -9.45 -8.32
C GLU A 217 -24.96 -9.33 -7.54
N PHE A 218 -23.94 -10.08 -7.92
CA PHE A 218 -22.61 -10.06 -7.32
C PHE A 218 -21.99 -8.66 -7.35
N VAL A 219 -22.04 -7.97 -8.50
CA VAL A 219 -21.54 -6.60 -8.62
C VAL A 219 -22.30 -5.66 -7.68
N SER A 220 -23.63 -5.77 -7.61
CA SER A 220 -24.45 -4.88 -6.76
C SER A 220 -24.26 -5.11 -5.26
N THR A 221 -24.10 -6.38 -4.85
CA THR A 221 -24.09 -6.79 -3.43
C THR A 221 -22.68 -6.93 -2.87
N ALA A 222 -21.80 -7.66 -3.56
CA ALA A 222 -20.44 -7.93 -3.10
C ALA A 222 -19.52 -6.74 -3.41
N LEU A 223 -19.48 -6.25 -4.64
CA LEU A 223 -18.57 -5.16 -5.02
C LEU A 223 -19.09 -3.77 -4.63
N GLY A 224 -20.40 -3.54 -4.74
CA GLY A 224 -21.06 -2.30 -4.29
C GLY A 224 -21.05 -2.10 -2.78
N GLY A 225 -20.96 -3.20 -2.01
CA GLY A 225 -20.89 -3.18 -0.54
C GLY A 225 -19.47 -3.32 0.05
N ALA A 226 -18.51 -3.88 -0.69
CA ALA A 226 -17.14 -4.12 -0.21
C ALA A 226 -16.27 -2.85 -0.13
N ILE A 227 -16.62 -1.77 -0.84
CA ILE A 227 -15.97 -0.47 -0.67
C ILE A 227 -16.66 0.23 0.50
N LEU A 228 -16.12 0.04 1.71
CA LEU A 228 -16.55 0.82 2.87
C LEU A 228 -16.48 2.32 2.56
N LYS A 229 -17.53 3.06 2.92
CA LYS A 229 -17.55 4.53 2.80
C LYS A 229 -16.51 5.21 3.70
N GLN A 230 -15.97 4.49 4.67
CA GLN A 230 -14.98 4.98 5.64
C GLN A 230 -13.83 3.99 5.73
N ALA A 231 -12.60 4.51 5.81
CA ALA A 231 -11.41 3.70 6.01
C ALA A 231 -11.45 3.03 7.41
N PRO A 232 -11.05 1.76 7.52
CA PRO A 232 -11.06 1.02 8.79
C PRO A 232 -10.08 1.61 9.80
N ASN A 233 -10.47 1.61 11.07
CA ASN A 233 -9.70 2.16 12.19
C ASN A 233 -8.85 1.12 12.92
N SER A 234 -9.19 -0.17 12.81
CA SER A 234 -8.49 -1.24 13.56
C SER A 234 -7.86 -2.30 12.65
N LEU A 235 -6.92 -3.05 13.24
CA LEU A 235 -6.32 -4.24 12.64
C LEU A 235 -7.38 -5.29 12.32
N ARG A 236 -8.31 -5.55 13.25
CA ARG A 236 -9.41 -6.50 13.02
C ARG A 236 -10.28 -6.08 11.85
N GLU A 237 -10.69 -4.81 11.76
CA GLU A 237 -11.52 -4.33 10.65
C GLU A 237 -10.82 -4.51 9.29
N LYS A 238 -9.51 -4.21 9.21
CA LYS A 238 -8.69 -4.43 8.01
C LYS A 238 -8.62 -5.92 7.65
N GLN A 239 -8.37 -6.79 8.63
CA GLN A 239 -8.36 -8.24 8.43
C GLN A 239 -9.73 -8.76 7.98
N GLU A 240 -10.82 -8.29 8.57
CA GLU A 240 -12.17 -8.65 8.13
C GLU A 240 -12.44 -8.27 6.67
N GLN A 241 -11.94 -7.14 6.19
CA GLN A 241 -12.04 -6.78 4.78
C GLN A 241 -11.30 -7.77 3.88
N VAL A 242 -10.10 -8.20 4.28
CA VAL A 242 -9.35 -9.22 3.55
C VAL A 242 -10.14 -10.52 3.49
N HIS A 243 -10.64 -11.02 4.62
CA HIS A 243 -11.41 -12.28 4.66
C HIS A 243 -12.70 -12.20 3.84
N LYS A 244 -13.42 -11.06 3.88
CA LYS A 244 -14.61 -10.83 3.05
C LYS A 244 -14.28 -10.88 1.56
N LEU A 245 -13.22 -10.19 1.13
CA LEU A 245 -12.78 -10.20 -0.26
C LEU A 245 -12.28 -11.58 -0.73
N GLU A 246 -11.58 -12.32 0.13
CA GLU A 246 -11.15 -13.70 -0.15
C GLU A 246 -12.35 -14.64 -0.33
N ALA A 247 -13.38 -14.51 0.51
CA ALA A 247 -14.62 -15.27 0.37
C ALA A 247 -15.36 -14.91 -0.94
N HIS A 248 -15.37 -13.63 -1.33
CA HIS A 248 -15.94 -13.19 -2.61
C HIS A 248 -15.14 -13.71 -3.81
N LEU A 249 -13.81 -13.72 -3.71
CA LEU A 249 -12.93 -14.27 -4.76
C LEU A 249 -13.18 -15.76 -4.96
N ALA A 250 -13.29 -16.54 -3.87
CA ALA A 250 -13.55 -17.97 -3.96
C ALA A 250 -14.88 -18.27 -4.67
N ARG A 251 -15.95 -17.52 -4.36
CA ARG A 251 -17.24 -17.63 -5.07
C ARG A 251 -17.11 -17.24 -6.53
N LEU A 252 -16.41 -16.15 -6.84
CA LEU A 252 -16.20 -15.72 -8.23
C LEU A 252 -15.44 -16.76 -9.05
N GLU A 253 -14.45 -17.43 -8.47
CA GLU A 253 -13.66 -18.46 -9.15
C GLU A 253 -14.51 -19.69 -9.53
N GLU A 254 -15.51 -20.05 -8.73
CA GLU A 254 -16.50 -21.09 -9.05
C GLU A 254 -17.30 -20.71 -10.31
N HIS A 255 -17.81 -19.49 -10.37
CA HIS A 255 -18.57 -19.00 -11.53
C HIS A 255 -17.69 -18.78 -12.78
N VAL A 256 -16.42 -18.39 -12.62
CA VAL A 256 -15.46 -18.34 -13.73
C VAL A 256 -15.24 -19.73 -14.33
N ALA A 257 -15.14 -20.78 -13.50
CA ALA A 257 -15.03 -22.16 -13.97
C ALA A 257 -16.31 -22.60 -14.70
N ALA A 258 -17.49 -22.34 -14.14
CA ALA A 258 -18.78 -22.66 -14.77
C ALA A 258 -18.95 -21.96 -16.13
N VAL A 259 -18.64 -20.67 -16.23
CA VAL A 259 -18.69 -19.92 -17.49
C VAL A 259 -17.65 -20.42 -18.51
N LYS A 260 -16.49 -20.90 -18.04
CA LYS A 260 -15.48 -21.51 -18.92
C LYS A 260 -15.97 -22.83 -19.51
N GLU A 261 -16.55 -23.71 -18.68
CA GLU A 261 -17.18 -24.95 -19.16
C GLU A 261 -18.31 -24.65 -20.15
N LEU A 262 -19.14 -23.65 -19.84
CA LEU A 262 -20.21 -23.20 -20.73
C LEU A 262 -19.66 -22.63 -22.06
N ALA A 263 -18.55 -21.89 -22.02
CA ALA A 263 -17.90 -21.38 -23.22
C ALA A 263 -17.32 -22.49 -24.09
N GLU A 264 -16.74 -23.52 -23.47
CA GLU A 264 -16.26 -24.73 -24.16
C GLU A 264 -17.44 -25.48 -24.80
N GLU A 265 -18.55 -25.65 -24.09
CA GLU A 265 -19.76 -26.31 -24.60
C GLU A 265 -20.41 -25.53 -25.76
N ILE A 266 -20.45 -24.20 -25.69
CA ILE A 266 -20.93 -23.32 -26.78
C ILE A 266 -19.98 -23.34 -27.98
N GLY A 267 -18.67 -23.50 -27.74
CA GLY A 267 -17.66 -23.52 -28.80
C GLY A 267 -17.59 -24.84 -29.57
N LEU A 268 -18.15 -25.93 -29.02
CA LEU A 268 -18.23 -27.21 -29.70
C LEU A 268 -19.34 -27.20 -30.77
N PRO A 269 -19.11 -27.84 -31.92
CA PRO A 269 -20.18 -28.05 -32.90
C PRO A 269 -21.29 -28.90 -32.27
N ILE A 270 -22.54 -28.44 -32.40
CA ILE A 270 -23.71 -29.16 -31.94
C ILE A 270 -23.95 -30.29 -32.93
N VAL A 271 -23.50 -31.49 -32.55
CA VAL A 271 -23.70 -32.71 -33.34
C VAL A 271 -25.08 -33.25 -33.04
N VAL A 272 -25.94 -33.28 -34.05
CA VAL A 272 -27.24 -33.94 -33.98
C VAL A 272 -27.10 -35.30 -34.66
N CYS A 273 -27.35 -36.38 -33.92
CA CYS A 273 -27.05 -37.74 -34.38
C CYS A 273 -27.86 -38.13 -35.64
N VAL A 274 -27.15 -38.74 -36.61
CA VAL A 274 -27.70 -39.25 -37.88
C VAL A 274 -27.32 -40.72 -38.04
N PRO A 275 -28.13 -41.55 -38.72
CA PRO A 275 -27.73 -42.91 -39.07
C PRO A 275 -26.53 -43.02 -40.03
N GLU A 276 -26.23 -42.02 -40.89
CA GLU A 276 -25.20 -42.15 -41.94
C GLU A 276 -24.35 -40.89 -42.27
N GLN A 277 -24.63 -39.68 -41.75
CA GLN A 277 -23.78 -38.48 -41.94
C GLN A 277 -23.96 -37.42 -40.84
N GLU A 278 -22.92 -37.10 -40.06
CA GLU A 278 -22.96 -36.02 -39.06
C GLU A 278 -22.96 -34.64 -39.74
N THR A 279 -24.01 -33.83 -39.53
CA THR A 279 -24.01 -32.41 -39.94
C THR A 279 -23.76 -31.54 -38.69
N PRO A 280 -22.55 -30.97 -38.53
CA PRO A 280 -22.27 -30.12 -37.39
C PRO A 280 -22.95 -28.75 -37.56
N PHE A 281 -23.73 -28.32 -36.57
CA PHE A 281 -24.21 -26.96 -36.50
C PHE A 281 -23.32 -26.14 -35.57
N SER A 282 -22.90 -24.95 -35.99
CA SER A 282 -22.19 -24.01 -35.12
C SER A 282 -23.16 -23.28 -34.21
N ALA A 283 -22.73 -22.96 -32.98
CA ALA A 283 -23.53 -22.12 -32.09
C ALA A 283 -23.74 -20.71 -32.68
N PRO A 284 -24.88 -20.04 -32.39
CA PRO A 284 -25.12 -18.69 -32.85
C PRO A 284 -24.04 -17.71 -32.39
N SER A 285 -23.60 -16.82 -33.29
CA SER A 285 -22.51 -15.86 -32.99
C SER A 285 -22.80 -14.95 -31.79
N ASP A 286 -24.07 -14.63 -31.52
CA ASP A 286 -24.47 -13.82 -30.37
C ASP A 286 -24.28 -14.54 -29.04
N LEU A 287 -24.51 -15.86 -29.01
CA LEU A 287 -24.28 -16.69 -27.84
C LEU A 287 -22.77 -16.76 -27.52
N MET A 288 -21.95 -16.95 -28.55
CA MET A 288 -20.48 -16.90 -28.43
C MET A 288 -19.98 -15.55 -27.92
N LYS A 289 -20.51 -14.43 -28.44
CA LYS A 289 -20.15 -13.09 -27.95
C LYS A 289 -20.53 -12.89 -26.50
N ARG A 290 -21.76 -13.24 -26.11
CA ARG A 290 -22.24 -13.08 -24.73
C ARG A 290 -21.39 -13.86 -23.73
N VAL A 291 -21.10 -15.14 -23.99
CA VAL A 291 -20.28 -15.96 -23.09
C VAL A 291 -18.85 -15.44 -23.00
N HIS A 292 -18.28 -14.99 -24.14
CA HIS A 292 -16.94 -14.41 -24.14
C HIS A 292 -16.88 -13.09 -23.36
N CYS A 293 -17.85 -12.20 -23.55
CA CYS A 293 -17.95 -10.95 -22.81
C CYS A 293 -18.11 -11.20 -21.30
N LEU A 294 -18.94 -12.17 -20.90
CA LEU A 294 -19.11 -12.54 -19.50
C LEU A 294 -17.79 -13.08 -18.91
N ALA A 295 -17.15 -14.02 -19.60
CA ALA A 295 -15.86 -14.58 -19.18
C ALA A 295 -14.79 -13.50 -18.98
N GLN A 296 -14.70 -12.53 -19.90
CA GLN A 296 -13.80 -11.40 -19.77
C GLN A 296 -14.12 -10.52 -18.55
N ARG A 297 -15.40 -10.21 -18.30
CA ARG A 297 -15.83 -9.42 -17.13
C ARG A 297 -15.48 -10.11 -15.81
N LEU A 298 -15.84 -11.38 -15.66
CA LEU A 298 -15.57 -12.15 -14.43
C LEU A 298 -14.05 -12.27 -14.18
N THR A 299 -13.26 -12.51 -15.23
CA THR A 299 -11.79 -12.56 -15.13
C THR A 299 -11.20 -11.20 -14.73
N GLN A 300 -11.76 -10.10 -15.22
CA GLN A 300 -11.33 -8.75 -14.82
C GLN A 300 -11.69 -8.47 -13.35
N GLN A 301 -12.92 -8.76 -12.93
CA GLN A 301 -13.35 -8.63 -11.54
C GLN A 301 -12.44 -9.44 -10.60
N GLY A 302 -12.08 -10.67 -10.98
CA GLY A 302 -11.19 -11.50 -10.17
C GLY A 302 -9.76 -10.95 -10.07
N ARG A 303 -9.28 -10.23 -11.10
CA ARG A 303 -8.01 -9.50 -11.01
C ARG A 303 -8.12 -8.29 -10.07
N ASP A 304 -9.21 -7.54 -10.17
CA ASP A 304 -9.44 -6.35 -9.34
C ASP A 304 -9.58 -6.72 -7.86
N ILE A 305 -10.34 -7.77 -7.53
CA ILE A 305 -10.47 -8.29 -6.15
C ILE A 305 -9.12 -8.75 -5.62
N ARG A 306 -8.35 -9.53 -6.39
CA ARG A 306 -7.00 -9.95 -6.00
C ARG A 306 -6.09 -8.77 -5.71
N GLN A 307 -6.13 -7.74 -6.54
CA GLN A 307 -5.34 -6.52 -6.34
C GLN A 307 -5.76 -5.80 -5.04
N GLN A 308 -7.05 -5.73 -4.74
CA GLN A 308 -7.55 -5.16 -3.49
C GLN A 308 -7.12 -5.98 -2.27
N ILE A 309 -7.19 -7.31 -2.33
CA ILE A 309 -6.69 -8.20 -1.27
C ILE A 309 -5.21 -7.94 -1.00
N SER A 310 -4.38 -7.88 -2.05
CA SER A 310 -2.94 -7.60 -1.90
C SER A 310 -2.67 -6.23 -1.27
N ARG A 311 -3.44 -5.20 -1.65
CA ARG A 311 -3.35 -3.87 -1.04
C ARG A 311 -3.71 -3.90 0.44
N TRP A 312 -4.85 -4.48 0.80
CA TRP A 312 -5.28 -4.57 2.20
C TRP A 312 -4.34 -5.41 3.07
N LYS A 313 -3.75 -6.48 2.53
CA LYS A 313 -2.70 -7.25 3.24
C LYS A 313 -1.47 -6.40 3.51
N LEU A 314 -0.98 -5.68 2.49
CA LEU A 314 0.14 -4.74 2.65
C LEU A 314 -0.17 -3.64 3.68
N ASP A 315 -1.36 -3.06 3.63
CA ASP A 315 -1.78 -2.03 4.59
C ASP A 315 -1.87 -2.57 6.03
N THR A 316 -2.30 -3.82 6.18
CA THR A 316 -2.36 -4.52 7.48
C THR A 316 -0.95 -4.73 8.05
N GLU A 317 0.00 -5.13 7.20
CA GLU A 317 1.41 -5.30 7.58
C GLU A 317 2.06 -3.96 7.94
N GLN A 318 1.83 -2.91 7.14
CA GLN A 318 2.33 -1.56 7.41
C GLN A 318 1.79 -1.00 8.73
N TYR A 319 0.50 -1.23 9.01
CA TYR A 319 -0.12 -0.80 10.26
C TYR A 319 0.50 -1.52 11.47
N ARG A 320 0.71 -2.84 11.37
CA ARG A 320 1.38 -3.63 12.41
C ARG A 320 2.82 -3.16 12.64
N ASP A 321 3.59 -3.00 11.57
CA ASP A 321 4.99 -2.53 11.63
C ASP A 321 5.10 -1.11 12.21
N PHE A 322 4.12 -0.25 11.93
CA PHE A 322 4.03 1.07 12.55
C PHE A 322 3.82 0.99 14.06
N ILE A 323 2.85 0.20 14.53
CA ILE A 323 2.54 0.08 15.98
C ILE A 323 3.72 -0.51 16.75
N ILE A 324 4.33 -1.57 16.23
CA ILE A 324 5.52 -2.18 16.85
C ILE A 324 6.63 -1.13 16.98
N HIS A 325 6.86 -0.35 15.92
CA HIS A 325 7.87 0.69 15.93
C HIS A 325 7.51 1.84 16.90
N LEU A 326 6.25 2.24 16.97
CA LEU A 326 5.74 3.24 17.92
C LEU A 326 5.98 2.82 19.36
N SER A 327 5.60 1.60 19.71
CA SER A 327 5.84 1.01 21.03
C SER A 327 7.33 0.97 21.37
N LEU A 328 8.17 0.51 20.44
CA LEU A 328 9.60 0.41 20.63
C LEU A 328 10.25 1.79 20.84
N VAL A 329 9.86 2.81 20.08
CA VAL A 329 10.34 4.19 20.27
C VAL A 329 9.86 4.76 21.58
N TYR A 330 8.59 4.56 21.93
CA TYR A 330 8.03 4.98 23.21
C TYR A 330 8.84 4.42 24.39
N HIS A 331 9.12 3.11 24.39
CA HIS A 331 9.90 2.47 25.44
C HIS A 331 11.35 2.95 25.48
N LYS A 332 11.98 3.22 24.33
CA LYS A 332 13.32 3.83 24.27
C LYS A 332 13.33 5.22 24.90
N VAL A 333 12.35 6.07 24.60
CA VAL A 333 12.22 7.42 25.20
C VAL A 333 12.00 7.31 26.71
N ALA A 334 11.10 6.43 27.16
CA ALA A 334 10.84 6.23 28.59
C ALA A 334 12.07 5.71 29.35
N ALA A 335 12.84 4.79 28.75
CA ALA A 335 14.09 4.30 29.33
C ALA A 335 15.16 5.40 29.38
N PHE A 336 15.29 6.18 28.30
CA PHE A 336 16.18 7.33 28.25
C PHE A 336 15.89 8.33 29.38
N ASP A 337 14.63 8.74 29.54
CA ASP A 337 14.22 9.68 30.59
C ASP A 337 14.59 9.17 31.98
N LYS A 338 14.28 7.90 32.26
CA LYS A 338 14.58 7.25 33.54
C LYS A 338 16.08 7.23 33.83
N ASP A 339 16.89 6.85 32.85
CA ASP A 339 18.35 6.77 33.01
C ASP A 339 18.96 8.17 33.12
N PHE A 340 18.44 9.14 32.37
CA PHE A 340 18.90 10.52 32.40
C PHE A 340 18.64 11.18 33.76
N ASP A 341 17.44 10.99 34.31
CA ASP A 341 17.09 11.47 35.65
C ASP A 341 17.94 10.78 36.72
N ARG A 342 18.14 9.46 36.63
CA ARG A 342 18.99 8.70 37.55
C ARG A 342 20.43 9.20 37.56
N LEU A 343 21.02 9.48 36.39
CA LEU A 343 22.36 10.06 36.30
C LEU A 343 22.41 11.40 37.01
N TRP A 344 21.42 12.24 36.76
CA TRP A 344 21.41 13.60 37.29
C TRP A 344 21.22 13.63 38.81
N ASP A 345 20.36 12.77 39.35
CA ASP A 345 20.20 12.63 40.79
C ASP A 345 21.45 12.07 41.47
N THR A 346 22.15 11.15 40.79
CA THR A 346 23.45 10.64 41.26
C THR A 346 24.48 11.76 41.30
N PHE A 347 24.59 12.56 40.24
CA PHE A 347 25.48 13.72 40.18
C PHE A 347 25.20 14.71 41.32
N LYS A 348 23.93 15.09 41.54
CA LYS A 348 23.56 16.01 42.63
C LYS A 348 23.95 15.49 44.01
N THR A 349 23.73 14.19 44.23
CA THR A 349 24.03 13.54 45.51
C THR A 349 25.54 13.51 45.75
N SER A 350 26.34 13.15 44.73
CA SER A 350 27.80 13.15 44.83
C SER A 350 28.42 14.54 44.93
N ALA A 351 27.80 15.55 44.32
CA ALA A 351 28.28 16.93 44.33
C ALA A 351 28.01 17.68 45.65
N ASP A 352 27.25 17.08 46.59
CA ASP A 352 26.81 17.68 47.85
C ASP A 352 26.30 19.13 47.70
N LEU A 353 25.45 19.33 46.69
CA LEU A 353 24.87 20.64 46.33
C LEU A 353 23.87 21.17 47.38
N GLY A 354 23.73 20.48 48.52
CA GLY A 354 22.87 20.88 49.64
C GLY A 354 23.48 21.92 50.57
N SER A 355 24.80 22.14 50.51
CA SER A 355 25.50 23.15 51.32
C SER A 355 25.78 24.42 50.53
N ALA A 356 25.73 25.58 51.20
CA ALA A 356 25.89 26.90 50.58
C ALA A 356 27.33 27.22 50.10
N SER A 357 28.32 26.42 50.48
CA SER A 357 29.76 26.66 50.22
C SER A 357 30.47 25.54 49.43
N THR A 358 29.78 24.44 49.13
CA THR A 358 30.32 23.29 48.41
C THR A 358 29.98 23.35 46.92
N CYS A 359 30.94 22.96 46.08
CA CYS A 359 30.74 22.75 44.65
C CYS A 359 31.36 21.41 44.22
N PRO A 360 30.92 20.82 43.10
CA PRO A 360 31.48 19.55 42.61
C PRO A 360 32.97 19.72 42.28
N ASP A 361 33.74 18.66 42.51
CA ASP A 361 35.14 18.62 42.10
C ASP A 361 35.29 18.41 40.58
N SER A 362 36.48 18.67 40.05
CA SER A 362 36.74 18.57 38.61
C SER A 362 36.58 17.15 38.07
N VAL A 363 36.78 16.13 38.90
CA VAL A 363 36.66 14.71 38.53
C VAL A 363 35.19 14.35 38.33
N LEU A 364 34.30 14.81 39.21
CA LEU A 364 32.87 14.60 39.12
C LEU A 364 32.25 15.37 37.95
N VAL A 365 32.70 16.60 37.68
CA VAL A 365 32.28 17.37 36.50
C VAL A 365 32.69 16.69 35.20
N ALA A 366 33.95 16.24 35.10
CA ALA A 366 34.44 15.52 33.92
C ALA A 366 33.71 14.19 33.71
N TRP A 367 33.41 13.45 34.78
CA TRP A 367 32.61 12.22 34.71
C TRP A 367 31.21 12.49 34.16
N ALA A 368 30.53 13.54 34.64
CA ALA A 368 29.20 13.88 34.16
C ALA A 368 29.22 14.30 32.68
N GLU A 369 30.17 15.15 32.29
CA GLU A 369 30.34 15.58 30.89
C GLU A 369 30.63 14.40 29.95
N GLU A 370 31.56 13.51 30.33
CA GLU A 370 31.89 12.32 29.52
C GLU A 370 30.67 11.39 29.43
N THR A 371 29.96 11.15 30.52
CA THR A 371 28.82 10.24 30.53
C THR A 371 27.68 10.77 29.67
N LEU A 372 27.38 12.07 29.76
CA LEU A 372 26.39 12.74 28.91
C LEU A 372 26.78 12.67 27.43
N THR A 373 28.04 12.99 27.10
CA THR A 373 28.53 13.04 25.72
C THR A 373 28.63 11.66 25.09
N ARG A 374 29.05 10.65 25.85
CA ARG A 374 29.30 9.29 25.36
C ARG A 374 28.03 8.45 25.28
N ASN A 375 27.12 8.60 26.24
CA ASN A 375 25.96 7.71 26.35
C ASN A 375 24.65 8.38 25.92
N PHE A 376 24.41 9.64 26.29
CA PHE A 376 23.11 10.29 26.08
C PHE A 376 23.01 10.99 24.73
N VAL A 377 24.05 11.72 24.28
CA VAL A 377 24.07 12.37 22.96
C VAL A 377 23.82 11.37 21.81
N PRO A 378 24.52 10.21 21.73
CA PRO A 378 24.28 9.25 20.66
C PRO A 378 22.94 8.52 20.80
N CYS A 379 22.42 8.39 22.03
CA CYS A 379 21.12 7.79 22.28
C CYS A 379 19.98 8.66 21.72
N LEU A 380 19.99 9.96 22.01
CA LEU A 380 19.03 10.92 21.42
C LEU A 380 19.12 10.95 19.90
N GLY A 381 20.32 10.93 19.33
CA GLY A 381 20.50 10.86 17.88
C GLY A 381 19.83 9.64 17.24
N ARG A 382 19.87 8.47 17.91
CA ARG A 382 19.18 7.25 17.46
C ARG A 382 17.66 7.36 17.61
N ILE A 383 17.18 7.83 18.76
CA ILE A 383 15.74 8.04 19.02
C ILE A 383 15.14 9.01 17.98
N ARG A 384 15.85 10.10 17.64
CA ARG A 384 15.43 11.07 16.63
C ARG A 384 15.31 10.45 15.24
N GLU A 385 16.27 9.61 14.85
CA GLU A 385 16.20 8.90 13.56
C GLU A 385 15.03 7.90 13.54
N ASP A 386 14.78 7.21 14.66
CA ASP A 386 13.62 6.31 14.79
C ASP A 386 12.30 7.09 14.71
N LEU A 387 12.19 8.27 15.34
CA LEU A 387 11.02 9.16 15.20
C LEU A 387 10.84 9.64 13.76
N ARG A 388 11.93 9.98 13.05
CA ARG A 388 11.87 10.36 11.63
C ARG A 388 11.34 9.21 10.77
N ARG A 389 11.79 7.98 11.01
CA ARG A 389 11.28 6.78 10.33
C ARG A 389 9.82 6.51 10.68
N LEU A 390 9.43 6.75 11.93
CA LEU A 390 8.05 6.61 12.39
C LEU A 390 7.12 7.60 11.65
N ALA A 391 7.55 8.84 11.47
CA ALA A 391 6.83 9.85 10.67
C ALA A 391 6.61 9.39 9.22
N GLN A 392 7.62 8.76 8.61
CA GLN A 392 7.53 8.22 7.26
C GLN A 392 6.53 7.06 7.18
N LYS A 393 6.53 6.16 8.16
CA LYS A 393 5.54 5.07 8.24
C LYS A 393 4.13 5.59 8.47
N LEU A 394 3.94 6.60 9.32
CA LEU A 394 2.64 7.22 9.56
C LEU A 394 2.07 7.82 8.26
N PHE A 395 2.90 8.49 7.48
CA PHE A 395 2.50 9.04 6.18
C PHE A 395 1.92 7.97 5.24
N LEU A 396 2.50 6.77 5.21
CA LEU A 396 1.99 5.65 4.38
C LEU A 396 0.59 5.18 4.83
N LEU A 397 0.26 5.32 6.12
CA LEU A 397 -1.02 4.89 6.68
C LEU A 397 -2.16 5.89 6.51
N THR A 398 -1.85 7.14 6.15
CA THR A 398 -2.83 8.25 6.07
C THR A 398 -4.00 7.98 5.11
N ALA A 399 -3.75 7.28 4.01
CA ALA A 399 -4.77 7.02 2.99
C ALA A 399 -5.69 5.83 3.35
N THR A 400 -5.27 4.96 4.27
CA THR A 400 -5.87 3.62 4.46
C THR A 400 -6.38 3.40 5.88
N THR A 401 -6.13 4.34 6.78
CA THR A 401 -6.53 4.27 8.20
C THR A 401 -7.60 5.32 8.46
N GLY A 402 -8.61 4.97 9.25
CA GLY A 402 -9.69 5.90 9.60
C GLY A 402 -9.19 7.11 10.39
N ALA A 403 -9.88 8.24 10.22
CA ALA A 403 -9.46 9.54 10.73
C ALA A 403 -9.26 9.56 12.25
N SER A 404 -10.10 8.86 13.02
CA SER A 404 -9.97 8.79 14.48
C SER A 404 -8.67 8.14 14.93
N LYS A 405 -8.26 7.03 14.29
CA LYS A 405 -7.02 6.33 14.66
C LYS A 405 -5.79 7.09 14.17
N LEU A 406 -5.87 7.74 13.00
CA LEU A 406 -4.80 8.61 12.52
C LEU A 406 -4.52 9.77 13.47
N VAL A 407 -5.54 10.48 13.94
CA VAL A 407 -5.38 11.59 14.90
C VAL A 407 -4.71 11.11 16.20
N LEU A 408 -5.07 9.91 16.67
CA LEU A 408 -4.42 9.30 17.82
C LEU A 408 -2.91 9.09 17.54
N PHE A 409 -2.56 8.45 16.43
CA PHE A 409 -1.16 8.21 16.07
C PHE A 409 -0.35 9.50 15.87
N GLU A 410 -0.93 10.51 15.22
CA GLU A 410 -0.33 11.83 15.06
C GLU A 410 -0.06 12.46 16.43
N SER A 411 -1.02 12.41 17.35
CA SER A 411 -0.87 12.96 18.71
C SER A 411 0.22 12.25 19.52
N GLN A 412 0.32 10.92 19.43
CA GLN A 412 1.34 10.13 20.12
C GLN A 412 2.74 10.39 19.55
N GLN A 413 2.85 10.50 18.22
CA GLN A 413 4.11 10.86 17.58
C GLN A 413 4.54 12.28 17.97
N GLN A 414 3.62 13.24 17.97
CA GLN A 414 3.90 14.63 18.35
C GLN A 414 4.38 14.70 19.81
N LEU A 415 3.70 14.00 20.73
CA LEU A 415 4.10 13.92 22.13
C LEU A 415 5.53 13.39 22.29
N LEU A 416 5.88 12.30 21.60
CA LEU A 416 7.24 11.75 21.65
C LEU A 416 8.27 12.73 21.10
N GLN A 417 7.92 13.45 20.03
CA GLN A 417 8.80 14.44 19.43
C GLN A 417 9.04 15.64 20.35
N GLU A 418 7.98 16.21 20.92
CA GLU A 418 8.08 17.31 21.91
C GLU A 418 8.92 16.89 23.12
N ARG A 419 8.77 15.64 23.58
CA ARG A 419 9.58 15.12 24.70
C ARG A 419 11.06 15.01 24.34
N VAL A 420 11.39 14.49 23.17
CA VAL A 420 12.78 14.37 22.70
C VAL A 420 13.42 15.73 22.49
N GLU A 421 12.69 16.71 21.92
CA GLU A 421 13.16 18.09 21.77
C GLU A 421 13.44 18.74 23.13
N HIS A 422 12.58 18.51 24.13
CA HIS A 422 12.80 18.97 25.49
C HIS A 422 14.03 18.30 26.15
N ALA A 423 14.22 17.00 25.94
CA ALA A 423 15.38 16.27 26.42
C ALA A 423 16.69 16.76 25.76
N GLU A 424 16.68 17.02 24.45
CA GLU A 424 17.81 17.62 23.71
C GLU A 424 18.18 19.00 24.26
N ALA A 425 17.19 19.86 24.49
CA ALA A 425 17.41 21.18 25.07
C ALA A 425 18.01 21.07 26.49
N THR A 426 17.46 20.19 27.33
CA THR A 426 17.94 19.97 28.69
C THR A 426 19.37 19.42 28.71
N LEU A 427 19.68 18.44 27.85
CA LEU A 427 21.02 17.90 27.71
C LEU A 427 22.02 18.98 27.27
N SER A 428 21.64 19.80 26.28
CA SER A 428 22.49 20.88 25.76
C SER A 428 22.78 21.93 26.83
N THR A 429 21.77 22.35 27.60
CA THR A 429 21.93 23.29 28.72
C THR A 429 22.81 22.69 29.82
N ARG A 430 22.62 21.43 30.19
CA ARG A 430 23.45 20.80 31.23
C ARG A 430 24.90 20.64 30.80
N LEU A 431 25.16 20.25 29.55
CA LEU A 431 26.52 20.17 29.00
C LEU A 431 27.20 21.54 28.97
N SER A 432 26.52 22.60 28.52
CA SER A 432 27.11 23.95 28.50
C SER A 432 27.44 24.48 29.90
N LEU A 433 26.58 24.19 30.88
CA LEU A 433 26.82 24.53 32.28
C LEU A 433 27.98 23.72 32.88
N LEU A 434 28.10 22.42 32.58
CA LEU A 434 29.23 21.60 33.03
C LEU A 434 30.56 22.08 32.45
N ILE A 435 30.60 22.43 31.16
CA ILE A 435 31.80 23.02 30.52
C ILE A 435 32.16 24.34 31.20
N SER A 436 31.18 25.20 31.45
CA SER A 436 31.40 26.48 32.15
C SER A 436 31.94 26.25 33.56
N LEU A 437 31.37 25.29 34.29
CA LEU A 437 31.80 24.93 35.63
C LEU A 437 33.23 24.36 35.65
N ALA A 438 33.58 23.50 34.70
CA ALA A 438 34.93 22.97 34.54
C ALA A 438 35.97 24.09 34.34
N THR A 439 35.68 25.04 33.44
CA THR A 439 36.59 26.18 33.20
C THR A 439 36.77 27.04 34.44
N ARG A 440 35.69 27.29 35.21
CA ARG A 440 35.76 28.06 36.46
C ARG A 440 36.47 27.32 37.58
N LEU A 441 36.33 25.99 37.67
CA LEU A 441 37.08 25.17 38.63
C LEU A 441 38.60 25.22 38.35
N ASP A 442 38.99 25.25 37.07
CA ASP A 442 40.38 25.39 36.66
C ASP A 442 40.93 26.79 36.96
N ASP A 443 40.14 27.85 36.73
CA ASP A 443 40.49 29.23 37.12
C ASP A 443 40.69 29.34 38.64
N PHE A 444 39.76 28.80 39.43
CA PHE A 444 39.85 28.77 40.89
C PHE A 444 41.06 27.98 41.38
N SER A 445 41.34 26.82 40.78
CA SER A 445 42.48 25.97 41.12
C SER A 445 43.82 26.66 40.81
N ARG A 446 43.92 27.34 39.65
CA ARG A 446 45.08 28.16 39.29
C ARG A 446 45.28 29.32 40.25
N ALA A 447 44.21 30.07 40.57
CA ALA A 447 44.26 31.15 41.54
C ALA A 447 44.75 30.65 42.90
N ARG A 448 44.16 29.55 43.42
CA ARG A 448 44.58 28.91 44.67
C ARG A 448 46.07 28.52 44.66
N PHE A 449 46.56 27.95 43.57
CA PHE A 449 47.97 27.58 43.42
C PHE A 449 48.88 28.81 43.44
N HIS A 450 48.53 29.86 42.70
CA HIS A 450 49.27 31.12 42.69
C HIS A 450 49.30 31.78 44.07
N SER A 451 48.17 31.85 44.78
CA SER A 451 48.11 32.40 46.14
C SER A 451 49.03 31.61 47.08
N LYS A 452 49.01 30.27 47.03
CA LYS A 452 49.92 29.42 47.83
C LYS A 452 51.40 29.66 47.49
N ALA A 453 51.75 29.70 46.21
CA ALA A 453 53.12 29.94 45.77
C ALA A 453 53.64 31.32 46.20
N ARG A 454 52.75 32.32 46.23
CA ARG A 454 53.06 33.66 46.73
C ARG A 454 53.36 33.66 48.23
N VAL A 455 52.56 32.96 49.02
CA VAL A 455 52.85 32.75 50.46
C VAL A 455 54.25 32.15 50.63
N THR A 456 54.54 31.03 49.96
CA THR A 456 55.82 30.35 50.13
C THR A 456 57.00 31.20 49.68
N THR A 457 56.83 32.03 48.65
CA THR A 457 57.86 32.97 48.18
C THR A 457 58.10 34.09 49.19
N CYS A 458 57.03 34.59 49.83
CA CYS A 458 57.16 35.60 50.87
C CYS A 458 57.78 35.02 52.15
N GLU A 459 57.43 33.78 52.51
CA GLU A 459 58.07 33.02 53.60
C GLU A 459 59.56 32.79 53.34
N SER A 460 59.96 32.39 52.13
CA SER A 460 61.37 32.19 51.78
C SER A 460 62.14 33.50 51.82
N ARG A 461 61.57 34.60 51.31
CA ARG A 461 62.18 35.94 51.39
C ARG A 461 62.33 36.42 52.83
N LEU A 462 61.34 36.16 53.69
CA LEU A 462 61.47 36.42 55.13
C LEU A 462 62.63 35.61 55.73
N ALA A 463 62.72 34.32 55.42
CA ALA A 463 63.80 33.46 55.89
C ALA A 463 65.17 33.92 55.36
N GLU A 464 65.29 34.37 54.11
CA GLU A 464 66.52 34.92 53.54
C GLU A 464 66.96 36.21 54.23
N LEU A 465 66.02 37.13 54.47
CA LEU A 465 66.28 38.37 55.21
C LEU A 465 66.78 38.09 56.63
N LEU A 466 66.29 37.02 57.25
CA LEU A 466 66.74 36.55 58.57
C LEU A 466 68.08 35.79 58.51
N ALA A 467 68.32 34.99 57.48
CA ALA A 467 69.50 34.12 57.33
C ALA A 467 70.74 34.87 56.83
N HIS A 468 70.60 35.96 56.07
CA HIS A 468 71.71 36.83 55.62
C HIS A 468 72.39 37.61 56.77
N GLN A 469 72.13 37.24 58.02
CA GLN A 469 72.77 37.83 59.20
C GLN A 469 74.14 37.21 59.51
N GLY A 470 75.14 37.65 58.75
CA GLY A 470 76.45 37.91 59.35
C GLY A 470 76.39 39.22 60.15
N ALA A 471 75.65 39.22 61.28
CA ALA A 471 75.33 40.37 62.15
C ALA A 471 74.69 41.59 61.43
N PRO A 472 73.52 42.12 61.86
CA PRO A 472 72.98 43.31 61.24
C PRO A 472 73.88 44.50 61.59
N ARG A 473 74.80 44.85 60.69
CA ARG A 473 75.56 46.11 60.78
C ARG A 473 74.64 47.34 60.63
N ASP A 474 73.40 47.14 60.18
CA ASP A 474 72.38 48.19 60.05
C ASP A 474 70.94 47.64 60.29
N PRO A 475 70.40 47.76 61.52
CA PRO A 475 69.03 47.35 61.81
C PRO A 475 67.95 48.22 61.15
N ALA A 476 68.26 49.47 60.74
CA ALA A 476 67.32 50.35 60.05
C ALA A 476 67.06 49.88 58.62
N ALA A 477 68.11 49.44 57.91
CA ALA A 477 67.97 48.85 56.58
C ALA A 477 67.15 47.55 56.57
N LEU A 478 67.29 46.71 57.62
CA LEU A 478 66.49 45.50 57.77
C LEU A 478 65.02 45.82 58.06
N ALA A 479 64.73 46.77 58.96
CA ALA A 479 63.36 47.21 59.25
C ALA A 479 62.65 47.76 58.00
N PHE A 480 63.35 48.54 57.16
CA PHE A 480 62.82 49.03 55.90
C PHE A 480 62.49 47.90 54.90
N ARG A 481 63.37 46.90 54.76
CA ARG A 481 63.13 45.74 53.89
C ARG A 481 61.99 44.85 54.38
N LEU A 482 61.86 44.68 55.70
CA LEU A 482 60.73 43.97 56.31
C LEU A 482 59.41 44.72 56.11
N GLN A 483 59.43 46.07 56.13
CA GLN A 483 58.25 46.87 55.84
C GLN A 483 57.80 46.70 54.38
N MET A 484 58.74 46.74 53.43
CA MET A 484 58.43 46.48 52.02
C MET A 484 57.82 45.08 51.81
N LEU A 485 58.34 44.06 52.50
CA LEU A 485 57.79 42.70 52.44
C LEU A 485 56.40 42.61 53.08
N TYR A 486 56.16 43.33 54.19
CA TYR A 486 54.86 43.42 54.84
C TYR A 486 53.81 44.05 53.91
N ASP A 487 54.13 45.19 53.30
CA ASP A 487 53.23 45.89 52.37
C ASP A 487 52.90 45.01 51.15
N GLU A 488 53.88 44.25 50.65
CA GLU A 488 53.70 43.29 49.55
C GLU A 488 52.80 42.10 49.93
N VAL A 489 52.92 41.60 51.17
CA VAL A 489 52.07 40.53 51.72
C VAL A 489 50.66 41.03 51.99
N GLU A 490 50.48 42.25 52.49
CA GLU A 490 49.16 42.85 52.74
C GLU A 490 48.42 43.17 51.44
N ALA A 491 49.10 43.81 50.48
CA ALA A 491 48.54 44.03 49.15
C ALA A 491 48.21 42.70 48.46
N GLY A 492 49.09 41.70 48.56
CA GLY A 492 48.86 40.36 48.03
C GLY A 492 47.66 39.66 48.65
N LEU A 493 47.57 39.63 49.97
CA LEU A 493 46.45 39.02 50.69
C LEU A 493 45.10 39.60 50.24
N SER A 494 45.01 40.93 50.14
CA SER A 494 43.77 41.59 49.72
C SER A 494 43.36 41.26 48.27
N ALA A 495 44.31 41.23 47.34
CA ALA A 495 44.03 40.91 45.94
C ALA A 495 43.62 39.45 45.73
N GLU A 496 44.35 38.51 46.35
CA GLU A 496 44.11 37.07 46.21
C GLU A 496 42.81 36.63 46.89
N THR A 497 42.46 37.21 48.04
CA THR A 497 41.20 36.90 48.73
C THR A 497 39.97 37.41 47.98
N ASN A 498 40.06 38.60 47.38
CA ASN A 498 38.98 39.13 46.54
C ASN A 498 38.79 38.27 45.28
N LEU A 499 39.88 37.87 44.62
CA LEU A 499 39.82 37.02 43.42
C LEU A 499 39.24 35.63 43.72
N LEU A 500 39.66 34.99 44.82
CA LEU A 500 39.09 33.70 45.22
C LEU A 500 37.62 33.81 45.63
N ALA A 501 37.21 34.93 46.25
CA ALA A 501 35.81 35.17 46.59
C ALA A 501 34.93 35.34 45.34
N GLU A 502 35.43 36.04 44.31
CA GLU A 502 34.75 36.17 43.01
C GLU A 502 34.53 34.81 42.35
N TYR A 503 35.61 34.01 42.19
CA TYR A 503 35.47 32.67 41.63
C TYR A 503 34.60 31.72 42.47
N SER A 504 34.62 31.86 43.80
CA SER A 504 33.74 31.06 44.68
C SER A 504 32.27 31.42 44.47
N SER A 505 31.96 32.70 44.23
CA SER A 505 30.61 33.16 43.90
C SER A 505 30.16 32.61 42.54
N ASP A 506 31.01 32.74 41.50
CA ASP A 506 30.71 32.22 40.17
C ASP A 506 30.46 30.70 40.18
N LEU A 507 31.31 29.94 40.89
CA LEU A 507 31.15 28.49 41.03
C LEU A 507 29.85 28.12 41.74
N ARG A 508 29.45 28.89 42.76
CA ARG A 508 28.20 28.71 43.48
C ARG A 508 27.00 29.00 42.57
N ASP A 509 27.03 30.10 41.83
CA ASP A 509 25.93 30.50 40.96
C ASP A 509 25.73 29.49 39.83
N LEU A 510 26.81 29.02 39.18
CA LEU A 510 26.76 27.95 38.20
C LEU A 510 26.25 26.63 38.79
N SER A 511 26.65 26.30 40.01
CA SER A 511 26.18 25.10 40.71
C SER A 511 24.68 25.19 41.02
N LEU A 512 24.18 26.35 41.44
CA LEU A 512 22.76 26.60 41.68
C LEU A 512 21.95 26.57 40.38
N GLU A 513 22.47 27.09 39.28
CA GLU A 513 21.84 27.04 37.97
C GLU A 513 21.74 25.58 37.46
N LEU A 514 22.80 24.78 37.67
CA LEU A 514 22.78 23.34 37.42
C LEU A 514 21.65 22.65 38.19
N VAL A 515 21.46 22.97 39.47
CA VAL A 515 20.37 22.42 40.29
C VAL A 515 19.01 22.92 39.81
N ALA A 516 18.87 24.20 39.49
CA ALA A 516 17.62 24.80 39.03
C ALA A 516 17.15 24.26 37.68
N SER A 517 18.07 23.86 36.78
CA SER A 517 17.79 23.19 35.49
C SER A 517 17.15 21.79 35.61
N SER A 518 16.70 21.41 36.82
CA SER A 518 16.21 20.08 37.16
C SER A 518 14.69 19.99 37.35
N SER A 519 13.90 21.00 37.02
CA SER A 519 12.48 21.00 37.41
C SER A 519 11.54 20.25 36.47
N SER A 520 10.72 19.42 37.11
CA SER A 520 9.57 18.61 36.67
C SER A 520 9.88 17.30 35.93
N VAL A 521 9.76 16.21 36.70
CA VAL A 521 9.53 14.85 36.20
C VAL A 521 8.17 14.84 35.52
N ASN A 522 8.13 15.26 34.25
CA ASN A 522 6.98 15.02 33.39
C ASN A 522 7.11 13.59 32.87
N LEU A 523 6.59 12.63 33.64
CA LEU A 523 6.50 11.24 33.18
C LEU A 523 5.77 11.21 31.85
N LEU A 524 6.35 10.50 30.88
CA LEU A 524 5.70 10.24 29.61
C LEU A 524 4.36 9.53 29.91
N PRO A 525 3.22 10.08 29.48
CA PRO A 525 1.93 9.46 29.72
C PRO A 525 1.87 8.11 28.98
N PRO A 526 1.12 7.12 29.52
CA PRO A 526 1.08 5.78 28.94
C PRO A 526 0.61 5.83 27.48
N LEU A 527 1.26 5.03 26.64
CA LEU A 527 0.92 4.88 25.24
C LEU A 527 -0.54 4.43 25.12
N GLN A 528 -1.34 5.20 24.39
CA GLN A 528 -2.76 4.92 24.21
C GLN A 528 -2.93 3.97 23.03
N LEU A 529 -3.00 2.67 23.33
CA LEU A 529 -3.21 1.60 22.36
C LEU A 529 -4.43 0.76 22.78
N ASP A 530 -5.12 0.20 21.79
CA ASP A 530 -6.22 -0.73 22.03
C ASP A 530 -5.67 -2.14 22.25
N ASP A 531 -6.45 -3.05 22.85
CA ASP A 531 -6.01 -4.43 23.14
C ASP A 531 -5.48 -5.16 21.89
N GLU A 532 -6.09 -4.92 20.72
CA GLU A 532 -5.65 -5.50 19.45
C GLU A 532 -4.26 -4.99 19.00
N ASP A 533 -3.95 -3.73 19.30
CA ASP A 533 -2.64 -3.14 19.01
C ASP A 533 -1.57 -3.73 19.94
N LEU A 534 -1.94 -4.04 21.20
CA LEU A 534 -1.08 -4.71 22.17
C LEU A 534 -0.78 -6.15 21.77
N GLU A 535 -1.77 -6.91 21.30
CA GLU A 535 -1.56 -8.26 20.75
C GLU A 535 -0.60 -8.25 19.55
N ALA A 536 -0.71 -7.23 18.68
CA ALA A 536 0.18 -7.06 17.54
C ALA A 536 1.63 -6.77 17.97
N ILE A 537 1.81 -6.07 19.09
CA ILE A 537 3.10 -5.85 19.73
C ILE A 537 3.63 -7.16 20.30
N GLU A 538 2.85 -7.87 21.12
CA GLU A 538 3.26 -9.14 21.75
C GLU A 538 3.76 -10.15 20.71
N ALA A 539 3.03 -10.30 19.61
CA ALA A 539 3.42 -11.15 18.49
C ALA A 539 4.67 -10.68 17.73
N GLY A 540 5.03 -9.40 17.82
CA GLY A 540 6.22 -8.80 17.23
C GLY A 540 7.42 -8.68 18.19
N THR A 541 7.19 -8.76 19.50
CA THR A 541 8.19 -8.48 20.56
C THR A 541 9.06 -9.65 20.98
N GLU A 542 8.86 -10.87 20.46
CA GLU A 542 9.85 -11.97 20.65
C GLU A 542 11.27 -11.60 20.17
N LEU A 543 11.43 -10.49 19.43
CA LEU A 543 12.67 -10.07 18.78
C LEU A 543 13.35 -8.82 19.39
N ALA A 544 12.83 -8.23 20.47
CA ALA A 544 13.32 -6.94 20.97
C ALA A 544 13.69 -6.93 22.47
N GLU A 545 14.28 -8.01 22.98
CA GLU A 545 15.12 -7.90 24.18
C GLU A 545 16.47 -7.29 23.80
N THR A 546 16.50 -5.96 23.67
CA THR A 546 17.74 -5.21 23.88
C THR A 546 17.48 -4.21 24.99
N SER A 547 17.59 -4.73 26.21
CA SER A 547 17.92 -3.90 27.36
C SER A 547 19.18 -3.10 27.02
N THR A 548 19.00 -1.82 26.73
CA THR A 548 20.13 -0.91 26.71
C THR A 548 20.61 -0.72 28.14
N SER A 549 21.68 -1.44 28.44
CA SER A 549 22.79 -1.02 29.29
C SER A 549 22.59 -1.02 30.81
N ASP A 550 23.13 -2.07 31.43
CA ASP A 550 23.59 -2.07 32.82
C ASP A 550 25.03 -1.52 32.95
N VAL A 551 25.45 -0.61 32.05
CA VAL A 551 26.75 0.08 32.16
C VAL A 551 26.52 1.53 32.56
N PHE A 552 26.03 1.70 33.78
CA PHE A 552 26.23 2.95 34.50
C PHE A 552 27.63 2.91 35.10
N PHE A 553 28.53 3.76 34.62
CA PHE A 553 29.79 3.97 35.33
C PHE A 553 29.45 4.62 36.67
N PRO A 554 29.76 3.97 37.81
CA PRO A 554 29.49 4.57 39.11
C PRO A 554 30.21 5.92 39.20
N PRO A 555 29.63 6.91 39.89
CA PRO A 555 30.32 8.17 40.09
C PRO A 555 31.64 7.90 40.81
N PRO A 556 32.71 8.65 40.48
CA PRO A 556 33.97 8.54 41.20
C PRO A 556 33.76 8.89 42.69
N GLU A 557 34.60 8.32 43.57
CA GLU A 557 34.72 8.80 44.94
C GLU A 557 35.15 10.29 44.87
N SER A 558 34.21 11.18 45.16
CA SER A 558 34.38 12.62 45.00
C SER A 558 34.43 13.30 46.36
N CYS A 559 35.27 14.32 46.45
CA CYS A 559 35.40 15.17 47.63
C CYS A 559 34.94 16.57 47.20
N PRO A 560 33.70 16.97 47.50
CA PRO A 560 33.21 18.29 47.12
C PRO A 560 34.17 19.38 47.61
N VAL A 561 34.38 20.39 46.77
CA VAL A 561 35.31 21.46 47.07
C VAL A 561 34.59 22.48 47.95
N ASP A 562 35.00 22.58 49.21
CA ASP A 562 34.57 23.67 50.08
C ASP A 562 35.40 24.93 49.78
N THR A 563 34.83 25.77 48.91
CA THR A 563 35.46 27.02 48.46
C THR A 563 35.67 28.01 49.61
N ALA A 564 34.77 28.02 50.59
CA ALA A 564 34.86 28.89 51.76
C ALA A 564 35.98 28.45 52.72
N LEU A 565 36.14 27.14 52.93
CA LEU A 565 37.25 26.59 53.72
C LEU A 565 38.60 26.93 53.08
N VAL A 566 38.73 26.74 51.76
CA VAL A 566 39.97 27.06 51.02
C VAL A 566 40.34 28.54 51.16
N ALA A 567 39.37 29.45 51.02
CA ALA A 567 39.59 30.88 51.20
C ALA A 567 39.98 31.23 52.65
N SER A 568 39.32 30.61 53.63
CA SER A 568 39.60 30.79 55.07
C SER A 568 41.02 30.33 55.44
N ASP A 569 41.43 29.15 54.98
CA ASP A 569 42.76 28.59 55.23
C ASP A 569 43.85 29.49 54.67
N LEU A 570 43.71 29.95 53.42
CA LEU A 570 44.65 30.86 52.80
C LEU A 570 44.74 32.18 53.57
N ARG A 571 43.59 32.76 53.94
CA ARG A 571 43.56 33.98 54.73
C ARG A 571 44.28 33.80 56.07
N GLN A 572 44.07 32.67 56.75
CA GLN A 572 44.74 32.41 58.02
C GLN A 572 46.26 32.29 57.86
N VAL A 573 46.74 31.66 56.78
CA VAL A 573 48.18 31.51 56.49
C VAL A 573 48.82 32.87 56.21
N PHE A 574 48.21 33.70 55.35
CA PHE A 574 48.70 35.05 55.09
C PHE A 574 48.70 35.93 56.34
N GLU A 575 47.66 35.86 57.18
CA GLU A 575 47.60 36.60 58.45
C GLU A 575 48.69 36.16 59.43
N LYS A 576 49.02 34.86 59.48
CA LYS A 576 50.15 34.36 60.27
C LYS A 576 51.48 34.92 59.75
N LEU A 577 51.69 34.93 58.43
CA LEU A 577 52.90 35.48 57.82
C LEU A 577 53.04 36.99 58.12
N LYS A 578 51.94 37.75 57.96
CA LYS A 578 51.88 39.18 58.28
C LYS A 578 52.30 39.46 59.72
N LYS A 579 51.77 38.70 60.68
CA LYS A 579 52.15 38.81 62.11
C LYS A 579 53.62 38.48 62.35
N SER A 580 54.14 37.44 61.70
CA SER A 580 55.56 37.06 61.83
C SER A 580 56.50 38.15 61.30
N ILE A 581 56.21 38.74 60.13
CA ILE A 581 57.01 39.85 59.58
C ILE A 581 56.96 41.06 60.52
N TRP A 582 55.78 41.40 61.02
CA TRP A 582 55.58 42.53 61.93
C TRP A 582 56.36 42.38 63.24
N ALA A 583 56.31 41.21 63.87
CA ALA A 583 57.03 40.95 65.14
C ALA A 583 58.55 41.09 64.99
N VAL A 584 59.11 40.64 63.87
CA VAL A 584 60.55 40.82 63.57
C VAL A 584 60.87 42.30 63.34
N ARG A 585 60.01 43.03 62.62
CA ARG A 585 60.17 44.47 62.41
C ARG A 585 60.17 45.25 63.74
N GLU A 586 59.20 44.98 64.62
CA GLU A 586 59.13 45.61 65.95
C GLU A 586 60.38 45.33 66.78
N SER A 587 60.92 44.11 66.69
CA SER A 587 62.18 43.74 67.34
C SER A 587 63.37 44.55 66.79
N CYS A 588 63.41 44.82 65.48
CA CYS A 588 64.43 45.68 64.89
C CYS A 588 64.32 47.13 65.37
N GLU A 589 63.09 47.67 65.45
CA GLU A 589 62.83 49.02 65.98
C GLU A 589 63.22 49.16 67.44
N ALA A 590 62.95 48.14 68.26
CA ALA A 590 63.39 48.08 69.65
C ALA A 590 64.93 48.09 69.77
N VAL A 591 65.64 47.36 68.91
CA VAL A 591 67.11 47.36 68.84
C VAL A 591 67.65 48.72 68.41
N ILE A 592 67.06 49.36 67.40
CA ILE A 592 67.44 50.73 66.96
C ILE A 592 67.28 51.71 68.13
N SER A 593 66.14 51.68 68.83
CA SER A 593 65.88 52.53 69.99
C SER A 593 66.88 52.28 71.12
N ALA A 594 67.17 51.01 71.42
CA ALA A 594 68.17 50.64 72.43
C ALA A 594 69.59 51.10 72.03
N GLU A 595 69.95 51.03 70.74
CA GLU A 595 71.24 51.53 70.24
C GLU A 595 71.32 53.07 70.33
N ILE A 596 70.25 53.79 70.02
CA ILE A 596 70.16 55.25 70.22
C ILE A 596 70.36 55.60 71.69
N GLN A 597 69.65 54.91 72.60
CA GLN A 597 69.78 55.12 74.05
C GLN A 597 71.20 54.79 74.55
N TYR A 598 71.80 53.70 74.06
CA TYR A 598 73.18 53.34 74.39
C TYR A 598 74.19 54.38 73.87
N ARG A 599 74.05 54.87 72.64
CA ARG A 599 74.92 55.94 72.11
C ARG A 599 74.78 57.23 72.91
N ALA A 600 73.56 57.60 73.29
CA ALA A 600 73.29 58.76 74.15
C ALA A 600 73.90 58.57 75.55
N ALA A 601 73.73 57.41 76.18
CA ALA A 601 74.34 57.07 77.47
C ALA A 601 75.87 57.06 77.40
N LYS A 602 76.45 56.51 76.33
CA LYS A 602 77.90 56.53 76.08
C LYS A 602 78.43 57.95 75.90
N GLN A 603 77.74 58.80 75.14
CA GLN A 603 78.08 60.22 75.03
C GLN A 603 77.98 60.93 76.39
N ALA A 604 76.92 60.69 77.16
CA ALA A 604 76.77 61.24 78.50
C ALA A 604 77.91 60.79 79.44
N CYS A 605 78.31 59.52 79.41
CA CYS A 605 79.45 59.00 80.16
C CYS A 605 80.78 59.59 79.68
N GLN A 606 80.99 59.76 78.37
CA GLN A 606 82.19 60.41 77.82
C GLN A 606 82.26 61.88 78.22
N LEU A 607 81.14 62.60 78.17
CA LEU A 607 81.00 63.97 78.66
C LEU A 607 81.31 64.01 80.15
N TRP A 608 80.67 63.17 80.97
CA TRP A 608 80.94 63.07 82.42
C TRP A 608 82.40 62.77 82.71
N LEU A 609 83.04 61.80 82.04
CA LEU A 609 84.47 61.51 82.19
C LEU A 609 85.34 62.72 81.79
N SER A 610 84.98 63.43 80.72
CA SER A 610 85.72 64.62 80.28
C SER A 610 85.57 65.81 81.24
N GLU A 611 84.36 66.01 81.78
CA GLU A 611 84.03 67.03 82.79
C GLU A 611 84.73 66.72 84.11
N THR A 612 84.70 65.46 84.54
CA THR A 612 85.38 64.98 85.74
C THR A 612 86.89 65.13 85.59
N ARG A 613 87.45 64.83 84.41
CA ARG A 613 88.88 65.05 84.11
C ARG A 613 89.25 66.54 84.13
N LYS A 614 88.40 67.43 83.63
CA LYS A 614 88.54 68.90 83.77
C LYS A 614 88.49 69.36 85.23
N ASN A 615 87.56 68.83 86.02
CA ASN A 615 87.43 69.14 87.45
C ASN A 615 88.63 68.64 88.28
N LEU A 616 89.18 67.47 87.91
CA LEU A 616 90.39 66.92 88.52
C LEU A 616 91.63 67.77 88.19
N THR A 617 91.77 68.23 86.95
CA THR A 617 92.87 69.12 86.54
C THR A 617 92.77 70.51 87.21
N THR A 618 91.56 71.03 87.42
CA THR A 618 91.36 72.26 88.20
C THR A 618 91.68 72.06 89.69
N CYS A 619 91.35 70.94 90.31
CA CYS A 619 91.76 70.63 91.70
C CYS A 619 93.30 70.55 91.84
N VAL A 620 93.98 69.90 90.89
CA VAL A 620 95.47 69.86 90.87
C VAL A 620 96.07 71.26 90.69
N SER A 621 95.40 72.16 89.96
CA SER A 621 95.85 73.56 89.81
C SER A 621 95.62 74.43 91.06
N VAL A 622 94.68 74.06 91.94
CA VAL A 622 94.43 74.74 93.23
C VAL A 622 95.46 74.33 94.29
N ASP A 623 95.90 73.07 94.29
CA ASP A 623 96.93 72.57 95.24
C ASP A 623 98.34 73.13 94.96
N GLN A 624 98.63 73.62 93.75
CA GLN A 624 99.96 74.14 93.41
C GLN A 624 100.18 75.63 93.73
N ARG A 625 99.19 76.34 94.29
CA ARG A 625 99.28 77.82 94.42
C ARG A 625 99.29 78.43 95.81
N ASN A 626 99.31 77.68 96.92
CA ASN A 626 99.52 78.32 98.23
C ASN A 626 100.18 77.39 99.28
N PRO A 627 101.45 77.63 99.64
CA PRO A 627 102.08 77.04 100.82
C PRO A 627 101.92 77.97 102.02
N GLN A 628 101.23 77.56 103.09
CA GLN A 628 101.47 78.10 104.46
C GLN A 628 100.69 77.32 105.53
N GLN A 629 101.45 76.58 106.35
CA GLN A 629 101.32 76.25 107.78
C GLN A 629 99.97 75.82 108.43
N PRO A 630 100.03 75.02 109.52
CA PRO A 630 99.07 73.96 109.82
C PRO A 630 97.87 74.41 110.67
N LEU A 631 96.68 73.97 110.30
CA LEU A 631 95.46 74.06 111.12
C LEU A 631 95.43 72.92 112.16
N THR A 632 95.11 73.24 113.40
CA THR A 632 95.00 72.26 114.50
C THR A 632 93.78 71.34 114.33
N LEU A 633 93.83 70.14 114.95
CA LEU A 633 92.84 69.07 114.75
C LEU A 633 91.39 69.54 115.01
N ASP A 634 91.19 70.42 116.00
CA ASP A 634 89.88 70.99 116.33
C ASP A 634 89.33 71.90 115.22
N GLN A 635 90.19 72.59 114.46
CA GLN A 635 89.76 73.38 113.31
C GLN A 635 89.35 72.49 112.13
N LYS A 636 90.01 71.33 111.94
CA LYS A 636 89.60 70.31 110.95
C LYS A 636 88.28 69.65 111.32
N ILE A 637 88.05 69.35 112.60
CA ILE A 637 86.78 68.76 113.07
C ILE A 637 85.62 69.74 112.89
N ASN A 638 85.81 71.03 113.20
CA ASN A 638 84.77 72.04 112.99
C ASN A 638 84.50 72.32 111.50
N GLN A 639 85.53 72.29 110.63
CA GLN A 639 85.30 72.35 109.19
C GLN A 639 84.55 71.13 108.67
N LEU A 640 84.87 69.92 109.14
CA LEU A 640 84.15 68.70 108.75
C LEU A 640 82.70 68.69 109.25
N ARG A 641 82.40 69.17 110.46
CA ARG A 641 81.00 69.35 110.93
C ARG A 641 80.23 70.35 110.07
N SER A 642 80.84 71.48 109.71
CA SER A 642 80.20 72.47 108.84
C SER A 642 79.98 71.95 107.40
N ARG A 643 80.86 71.07 106.91
CA ARG A 643 80.72 70.40 105.61
C ARG A 643 79.66 69.31 105.65
N GLN A 644 79.55 68.54 106.74
CA GLN A 644 78.52 67.53 106.93
C GLN A 644 77.12 68.16 107.03
N GLN A 645 76.97 69.30 107.72
CA GLN A 645 75.71 70.06 107.75
C GLN A 645 75.26 70.61 106.39
N ARG A 646 76.20 70.86 105.46
CA ARG A 646 75.86 71.29 104.08
C ARG A 646 75.53 70.14 103.14
N ILE A 647 75.94 68.92 103.46
CA ILE A 647 75.64 67.73 102.63
C ILE A 647 74.29 67.11 103.05
N SER A 648 73.82 67.34 104.28
CA SER A 648 72.56 66.80 104.79
C SER A 648 71.29 67.61 104.40
N VAL A 649 71.38 68.59 103.48
CA VAL A 649 70.25 69.45 103.05
C VAL A 649 70.08 69.50 101.52
N ASN A 650 70.72 68.60 100.75
CA ASN A 650 70.43 68.42 99.31
C ASN A 650 70.29 66.95 98.96
#